data_AF-A0A7S1A6N3-F1
#
_entry.id   AF-A0A7S1A6N3-F1
#
_cell.length_a   1.000
_cell.length_b   1.000
_cell.length_c   1.000
_cell.angle_alpha   90.00
_cell.angle_beta   90.00
_cell.angle_gamma   90.00
#
_symmetry.space_group_name_H-M   'P 1'
#
loop_
_entity.id
_entity.type
_entity.pdbx_description
1 polymer ?
#
loop_
_entity_poly.entity_id
_entity_poly.type
_entity_poly.pdbx_seq_one_letter_code
_entity_poly.pdbx_strand_id
1 'polypeptide(L)'
;EIAYSSSFQGLKSVYTIHEVTCQVINVNCGKLGLPDGHDFGAARWETRKDSTNNVPVVTCYGWLRYSEMMSKTLRRHGDEGVTTERRRCQLPKILSIDAWTIEQSQRAGDFCIIGKLMESEKVDLGRATAIAVRIRDTGYTAKQFWTDCLDCFPELSLYVLDATTLDDSSTQILTTSGRSGDDEYQRTMGALLAVFWLMRIDINGAEGFSFGVSDTGEPLTAASEFPKRSKDERGKRRAFYENAPWELFQAVFVDAGLLMRSTDGSLSHDIDRTLAMLVLTVIHDVMKVQALLPVVRDEHVEWCGYHGGEQVTDHDAALGYLLEYAGDMLPSFVNLNEKQKEAIKFTQCKMDYNMGWLTQAEAPPGALFSKFRSVILGDGADNSNIAFYFSHWLTDLAGAEPSPVEGCEKFAVKFPLRVLDAFLKSFTFVEQLSSKSETEVMEDYLKWRWELDMGGGLPSGTGSVARVRLVVMAQSDPLRVLDAFSELQPEDALVLSTELARTGCQNQSFMCDPGPDSGPAFLVYYAPAFMQKNAMVDPRGALEVLAQVLCGARCLWPARKDAVGDTVTVHIDSLRDVEVSALRDGNPGETWIMQRLSNKDAVVKKLNRLSGDCLEGERGLGQHVVLRFDGGAETCLHLSAGDHVDEEPEMRSHVCCWWSSTR
;
A
#
# COMPACT_ATOMS: atom_id res chain seq x y z
N GLU A 1 -23.33 -6.00 -2.82
CA GLU A 1 -22.85 -7.39 -2.66
C GLU A 1 -21.34 -7.39 -2.44
N ILE A 2 -20.79 -8.37 -1.73
CA ILE A 2 -19.34 -8.49 -1.50
C ILE A 2 -18.90 -9.81 -2.11
N ALA A 3 -18.09 -9.75 -3.17
CA ALA A 3 -17.44 -10.93 -3.71
C ALA A 3 -15.99 -10.97 -3.21
N TYR A 4 -15.57 -12.18 -2.84
CA TYR A 4 -14.18 -12.45 -2.51
C TYR A 4 -13.52 -13.05 -3.74
N SER A 5 -12.40 -12.48 -4.15
CA SER A 5 -11.61 -13.05 -5.23
C SER A 5 -11.20 -14.48 -4.88
N SER A 6 -11.50 -15.44 -5.75
CA SER A 6 -11.01 -16.81 -5.62
C SER A 6 -9.49 -16.90 -5.80
N SER A 7 -8.91 -15.91 -6.50
CA SER A 7 -7.48 -15.82 -6.78
C SER A 7 -6.69 -15.09 -5.69
N PHE A 8 -7.36 -14.28 -4.84
CA PHE A 8 -6.74 -13.56 -3.72
C PHE A 8 -7.63 -13.60 -2.48
N GLN A 9 -7.33 -14.53 -1.57
CA GLN A 9 -7.99 -14.60 -0.26
C GLN A 9 -7.76 -13.30 0.51
N GLY A 10 -8.81 -12.50 0.65
CA GLY A 10 -8.81 -11.26 1.45
C GLY A 10 -9.08 -9.99 0.64
N LEU A 11 -8.98 -10.03 -0.70
CA LEU A 11 -9.39 -8.91 -1.55
C LEU A 11 -10.91 -8.87 -1.63
N LYS A 12 -11.50 -7.80 -1.07
CA LYS A 12 -12.94 -7.54 -1.12
C LYS A 12 -13.24 -6.63 -2.31
N SER A 13 -13.97 -7.14 -3.29
CA SER A 13 -14.67 -6.29 -4.25
C SER A 13 -16.04 -5.98 -3.68
N VAL A 14 -16.24 -4.70 -3.31
CA VAL A 14 -17.53 -4.21 -2.84
C VAL A 14 -18.30 -3.71 -4.05
N TYR A 15 -19.36 -4.42 -4.41
CA TYR A 15 -20.31 -3.97 -5.41
C TYR A 15 -21.42 -3.21 -4.71
N THR A 16 -21.57 -1.93 -5.00
CA THR A 16 -22.78 -1.19 -4.62
C THR A 16 -23.88 -1.60 -5.57
N ILE A 17 -24.77 -2.49 -5.11
CA ILE A 17 -25.96 -2.82 -5.87
C ILE A 17 -27.00 -1.76 -5.55
N HIS A 18 -27.21 -0.85 -6.49
CA HIS A 18 -28.33 0.08 -6.43
C HIS A 18 -29.56 -0.62 -6.98
N GLU A 19 -30.55 -0.87 -6.14
CA GLU A 19 -31.87 -1.26 -6.61
C GLU A 19 -32.57 0.00 -7.12
N VAL A 20 -32.67 0.12 -8.44
CA VAL A 20 -33.35 1.25 -9.08
C VAL A 20 -34.74 0.79 -9.50
N THR A 21 -35.76 1.26 -8.79
CA THR A 21 -37.16 1.04 -9.19
C THR A 21 -37.57 2.12 -10.18
N CYS A 22 -37.51 1.80 -11.47
CA CYS A 22 -37.98 2.70 -12.53
C CYS A 22 -39.45 2.43 -12.85
N GLN A 23 -40.31 3.44 -12.73
CA GLN A 23 -41.68 3.38 -13.26
C GLN A 23 -41.68 3.91 -14.70
N VAL A 24 -41.88 3.03 -15.68
CA VAL A 24 -41.96 3.42 -17.10
C VAL A 24 -43.32 4.03 -17.38
N ILE A 25 -43.39 5.37 -17.43
CA ILE A 25 -44.63 6.14 -17.61
C ILE A 25 -45.15 6.03 -19.05
N ASN A 26 -44.30 5.68 -20.02
CA ASN A 26 -44.66 5.55 -21.43
C ASN A 26 -44.06 4.28 -22.05
N VAL A 27 -44.93 3.34 -22.43
CA VAL A 27 -44.58 1.96 -22.79
C VAL A 27 -43.90 1.82 -24.17
N ASN A 28 -43.72 2.91 -24.92
CA ASN A 28 -43.12 2.94 -26.25
C ASN A 28 -41.60 3.21 -26.26
N CYS A 29 -40.87 2.73 -25.25
CA CYS A 29 -39.41 2.88 -25.18
C CYS A 29 -38.71 1.60 -25.64
N GLY A 30 -38.59 1.38 -26.94
CA GLY A 30 -37.83 0.26 -27.54
C GLY A 30 -36.30 0.33 -27.35
N LYS A 31 -35.79 1.06 -26.36
CA LYS A 31 -34.36 1.34 -26.15
C LYS A 31 -33.90 1.23 -24.69
N LEU A 32 -34.71 0.68 -23.78
CA LEU A 32 -34.21 0.28 -22.45
C LEU A 32 -33.57 -1.11 -22.55
N GLY A 33 -32.31 -1.11 -22.96
CA GLY A 33 -31.38 -2.25 -22.91
C GLY A 33 -29.97 -1.70 -22.67
N LEU A 34 -29.13 -2.45 -21.98
CA LEU A 34 -27.69 -2.13 -21.94
C LEU A 34 -27.11 -2.18 -23.37
N PRO A 35 -26.08 -1.39 -23.69
CA PRO A 35 -25.39 -1.52 -24.97
C PRO A 35 -24.84 -2.95 -25.10
N ASP A 36 -25.17 -3.59 -26.21
CA ASP A 36 -24.62 -4.86 -26.71
C ASP A 36 -24.87 -6.12 -25.86
N GLY A 37 -26.12 -6.60 -25.89
CA GLY A 37 -26.43 -8.02 -26.15
C GLY A 37 -25.95 -9.10 -25.18
N HIS A 38 -25.36 -8.77 -24.03
CA HIS A 38 -24.98 -9.75 -23.02
C HIS A 38 -26.07 -9.90 -21.95
N ASP A 39 -26.95 -10.86 -22.14
CA ASP A 39 -27.67 -11.49 -21.03
C ASP A 39 -26.63 -12.24 -20.19
N PHE A 40 -26.25 -11.72 -19.01
CA PHE A 40 -25.46 -12.55 -18.10
C PHE A 40 -26.40 -13.57 -17.43
N GLY A 41 -26.23 -14.83 -17.83
CA GLY A 41 -26.79 -15.98 -17.13
C GLY A 41 -25.65 -16.76 -16.50
N ALA A 42 -25.62 -16.88 -15.18
CA ALA A 42 -24.67 -17.75 -14.50
C ALA A 42 -25.40 -19.01 -14.03
N ALA A 43 -24.88 -20.19 -14.34
CA ALA A 43 -25.38 -21.45 -13.82
C ALA A 43 -24.27 -22.15 -13.03
N ARG A 44 -24.60 -22.61 -11.83
CA ARG A 44 -23.70 -23.42 -11.00
C ARG A 44 -24.27 -24.83 -10.89
N TRP A 45 -23.43 -25.82 -11.19
CA TRP A 45 -23.75 -27.24 -11.08
C TRP A 45 -23.09 -27.83 -9.84
N GLU A 46 -23.87 -28.51 -9.00
CA GLU A 46 -23.34 -29.25 -7.86
C GLU A 46 -24.06 -30.59 -7.69
N THR A 47 -23.31 -31.61 -7.27
CA THR A 47 -23.88 -32.92 -6.96
C THR A 47 -24.14 -33.00 -5.47
N ARG A 48 -25.41 -33.06 -5.08
CA ARG A 48 -25.79 -33.22 -3.67
C ARG A 48 -25.78 -34.72 -3.33
N LYS A 49 -24.97 -35.11 -2.35
CA LYS A 49 -25.06 -36.44 -1.74
C LYS A 49 -26.25 -36.43 -0.80
N ASP A 50 -27.37 -36.94 -1.27
CA ASP A 50 -28.44 -37.38 -0.38
C ASP A 50 -28.33 -38.88 -0.16
N SER A 51 -28.80 -39.35 0.99
CA SER A 51 -28.44 -40.62 1.66
C SER A 51 -28.50 -41.92 0.84
N THR A 52 -28.98 -41.91 -0.41
CA THR A 52 -28.87 -43.06 -1.33
C THR A 52 -28.66 -42.72 -2.81
N ASN A 53 -28.58 -41.45 -3.24
CA ASN A 53 -28.25 -41.13 -4.64
C ASN A 53 -27.66 -39.72 -4.82
N ASN A 54 -26.67 -39.63 -5.68
CA ASN A 54 -26.06 -38.38 -6.13
C ASN A 54 -26.99 -37.68 -7.11
N VAL A 55 -27.73 -36.67 -6.64
CA VAL A 55 -28.60 -35.89 -7.52
C VAL A 55 -27.88 -34.62 -7.96
N PRO A 56 -27.70 -34.39 -9.28
CA PRO A 56 -27.19 -33.13 -9.79
C PRO A 56 -28.22 -32.02 -9.59
N VAL A 57 -27.80 -30.92 -8.96
CA VAL A 57 -28.59 -29.70 -8.81
C VAL A 57 -27.93 -28.62 -9.65
N VAL A 58 -28.71 -28.00 -10.54
CA VAL A 58 -28.29 -26.86 -11.36
C VAL A 58 -29.04 -25.64 -10.87
N THR A 59 -28.31 -24.61 -10.45
CA THR A 59 -28.89 -23.32 -10.03
C THR A 59 -28.57 -22.28 -11.09
N CYS A 60 -29.61 -21.64 -11.65
CA CYS A 60 -29.46 -20.62 -12.69
C CYS A 60 -29.83 -19.23 -12.15
N TYR A 61 -29.02 -18.23 -12.49
CA TYR A 61 -29.27 -16.82 -12.25
C TYR A 61 -29.44 -16.11 -13.59
N GLY A 62 -30.46 -15.28 -13.75
CA GLY A 62 -30.68 -14.49 -14.97
C GLY A 62 -31.80 -13.47 -14.79
N TRP A 63 -31.84 -12.48 -15.68
CA TRP A 63 -32.95 -11.54 -15.78
C TRP A 63 -34.10 -12.18 -16.55
N LEU A 64 -35.30 -12.22 -15.98
CA LEU A 64 -36.51 -12.64 -16.69
C LEU A 64 -37.33 -11.42 -17.09
N ARG A 65 -37.91 -11.44 -18.29
CA ARG A 65 -38.89 -10.41 -18.66
C ARG A 65 -40.10 -10.55 -17.75
N TYR A 66 -40.67 -9.45 -17.29
CA TYR A 66 -41.87 -9.43 -16.43
C TYR A 66 -43.03 -10.30 -16.99
N SER A 67 -43.16 -10.38 -18.31
CA SER A 67 -44.13 -11.24 -19.01
C SER A 67 -43.91 -12.74 -18.79
N GLU A 68 -42.67 -13.18 -18.62
CA GLU A 68 -42.30 -14.59 -18.35
C GLU A 68 -42.50 -14.97 -16.88
N MET A 69 -42.42 -13.96 -15.99
CA MET A 69 -42.71 -14.10 -14.57
C MET A 69 -44.22 -14.29 -14.33
N MET A 70 -45.06 -13.61 -15.11
CA MET A 70 -46.52 -13.68 -15.01
C MET A 70 -47.13 -14.93 -15.65
N SER A 71 -46.40 -15.65 -16.53
CA SER A 71 -46.89 -16.86 -17.19
C SER A 71 -46.63 -18.16 -16.42
N LYS A 72 -45.98 -18.10 -15.25
CA LYS A 72 -45.75 -19.27 -14.38
C LYS A 72 -46.49 -19.10 -13.06
N THR A 73 -47.58 -19.83 -12.90
CA THR A 73 -48.22 -20.03 -11.60
C THR A 73 -47.25 -20.79 -10.69
N LEU A 74 -46.46 -20.06 -9.91
CA LEU A 74 -45.59 -20.60 -8.86
C LEU A 74 -46.48 -21.24 -7.79
N ARG A 75 -46.73 -22.54 -7.93
CA ARG A 75 -47.24 -23.37 -6.84
C ARG A 75 -46.19 -23.38 -5.74
N ARG A 76 -46.37 -22.54 -4.73
CA ARG A 76 -45.76 -22.74 -3.41
C ARG A 76 -46.29 -24.06 -2.85
N HIS A 77 -45.51 -25.14 -2.98
CA HIS A 77 -45.57 -26.18 -1.98
C HIS A 77 -44.69 -25.72 -0.82
N GLY A 78 -45.34 -25.48 0.32
CA GLY A 78 -44.66 -25.15 1.55
C GLY A 78 -43.82 -26.34 2.02
N ASP A 79 -42.59 -26.05 2.41
CA ASP A 79 -42.10 -26.51 3.69
C ASP A 79 -41.17 -25.44 4.26
N GLU A 80 -41.35 -25.15 5.54
CA GLU A 80 -40.66 -24.09 6.27
C GLU A 80 -39.17 -24.45 6.39
N GLY A 81 -38.33 -23.85 5.54
CA GLY A 81 -36.89 -24.04 5.54
C GLY A 81 -36.18 -22.70 5.48
N VAL A 82 -35.87 -22.16 6.67
CA VAL A 82 -35.10 -20.93 6.92
C VAL A 82 -33.97 -20.73 5.91
N THR A 83 -34.09 -19.67 5.10
CA THR A 83 -33.00 -19.11 4.30
C THR A 83 -31.92 -18.60 5.24
N THR A 84 -30.84 -19.37 5.43
CA THR A 84 -29.65 -18.91 6.15
C THR A 84 -28.72 -18.20 5.18
N GLU A 85 -28.91 -16.89 5.07
CA GLU A 85 -27.92 -15.94 4.59
C GLU A 85 -26.61 -16.17 5.38
N ARG A 86 -25.52 -16.60 4.72
CA ARG A 86 -24.18 -16.41 5.28
C ARG A 86 -23.74 -14.96 5.01
N ARG A 87 -24.47 -14.02 5.62
CA ARG A 87 -23.84 -12.76 6.01
C ARG A 87 -22.70 -13.17 6.94
N ARG A 88 -21.46 -12.75 6.67
CA ARG A 88 -20.59 -12.41 7.82
C ARG A 88 -21.49 -11.52 8.67
N CYS A 89 -21.82 -11.94 9.90
CA CYS A 89 -22.47 -11.03 10.85
C CYS A 89 -21.73 -9.71 10.68
N GLN A 90 -22.42 -8.65 10.25
CA GLN A 90 -21.82 -7.33 10.26
C GLN A 90 -21.30 -7.20 11.67
N LEU A 91 -19.97 -7.28 11.80
CA LEU A 91 -19.34 -7.21 13.09
C LEU A 91 -19.84 -5.89 13.68
N PRO A 92 -20.34 -5.90 14.93
CA PRO A 92 -20.95 -4.72 15.49
C PRO A 92 -19.95 -3.58 15.35
N LYS A 93 -20.25 -2.63 14.46
CA LYS A 93 -19.54 -1.36 14.40
C LYS A 93 -19.78 -0.74 15.77
N ILE A 94 -18.70 -0.50 16.51
CA ILE A 94 -18.80 0.19 17.79
C ILE A 94 -19.32 1.59 17.49
N LEU A 95 -20.21 2.07 18.38
CA LEU A 95 -20.95 3.32 18.23
C LEU A 95 -20.05 4.42 17.64
N SER A 96 -20.45 4.92 16.47
CA SER A 96 -19.83 6.07 15.82
C SER A 96 -19.93 7.28 16.75
N ILE A 97 -18.88 8.12 16.75
CA ILE A 97 -18.99 9.48 17.27
C ILE A 97 -20.10 10.20 16.49
N ASP A 98 -20.81 11.11 17.15
CA ASP A 98 -21.81 11.95 16.49
C ASP A 98 -21.14 12.78 15.40
N ALA A 99 -21.68 12.70 14.18
CA ALA A 99 -21.06 13.35 13.04
C ALA A 99 -21.13 14.87 13.15
N TRP A 100 -20.06 15.57 12.78
CA TRP A 100 -20.01 17.02 12.78
C TRP A 100 -20.57 17.60 11.49
N THR A 101 -21.53 18.51 11.60
CA THR A 101 -22.07 19.22 10.44
C THR A 101 -21.19 20.41 10.10
N ILE A 102 -20.76 20.49 8.83
CA ILE A 102 -20.05 21.66 8.30
C ILE A 102 -21.04 22.54 7.53
N GLU A 103 -21.07 23.83 7.86
CA GLU A 103 -21.83 24.82 7.08
C GLU A 103 -20.97 25.34 5.90
N GLN A 104 -21.55 25.49 4.70
CA GLN A 104 -20.84 26.01 3.52
C GLN A 104 -20.16 27.37 3.77
N SER A 105 -20.78 28.22 4.60
CA SER A 105 -20.27 29.54 5.00
C SER A 105 -18.89 29.47 5.65
N GLN A 106 -18.54 28.34 6.26
CA GLN A 106 -17.28 28.16 6.99
C GLN A 106 -16.07 27.97 6.08
N ARG A 107 -16.25 27.60 4.79
CA ARG A 107 -15.14 27.35 3.85
C ARG A 107 -14.59 28.60 3.16
N ALA A 108 -15.34 29.70 3.11
CA ALA A 108 -14.92 30.86 2.33
C ALA A 108 -13.78 31.63 3.02
N GLY A 109 -12.56 31.55 2.46
CA GLY A 109 -11.43 32.42 2.80
C GLY A 109 -10.43 31.88 3.82
N ASP A 110 -10.63 30.69 4.38
CA ASP A 110 -9.70 30.10 5.34
C ASP A 110 -8.73 29.13 4.65
N PHE A 111 -7.45 29.24 4.99
CA PHE A 111 -6.42 28.32 4.49
C PHE A 111 -6.57 26.89 5.05
N CYS A 112 -7.33 26.71 6.15
CA CYS A 112 -7.67 25.40 6.73
C CYS A 112 -8.93 25.50 7.61
N ILE A 113 -9.93 24.65 7.39
CA ILE A 113 -11.19 24.64 8.16
C ILE A 113 -11.02 24.09 9.59
N ILE A 114 -9.95 23.33 9.86
CA ILE A 114 -9.71 22.70 11.17
C ILE A 114 -9.71 23.74 12.28
N GLY A 115 -9.11 24.92 12.06
CA GLY A 115 -9.07 25.99 13.06
C GLY A 115 -10.47 26.41 13.54
N LYS A 116 -11.45 26.52 12.62
CA LYS A 116 -12.85 26.83 12.96
C LYS A 116 -13.52 25.67 13.70
N LEU A 117 -13.29 24.44 13.25
CA LEU A 117 -13.91 23.25 13.83
C LEU A 117 -13.35 22.93 15.24
N MET A 118 -12.10 23.27 15.50
CA MET A 118 -11.42 23.04 16.78
C MET A 118 -11.44 24.24 17.72
N GLU A 119 -11.96 25.42 17.31
CA GLU A 119 -11.88 26.66 18.10
C GLU A 119 -12.54 26.55 19.49
N SER A 120 -13.66 25.83 19.58
CA SER A 120 -14.37 25.58 20.85
C SER A 120 -13.87 24.35 21.60
N GLU A 121 -13.12 23.48 20.92
CA GLU A 121 -12.73 22.20 21.46
C GLU A 121 -11.50 22.31 22.36
N LYS A 122 -11.45 21.45 23.36
CA LYS A 122 -10.33 21.39 24.31
C LYS A 122 -9.94 19.94 24.52
N VAL A 123 -8.66 19.67 24.37
CA VAL A 123 -8.08 18.40 24.81
C VAL A 123 -8.17 18.31 26.34
N ASP A 124 -8.67 17.19 26.87
CA ASP A 124 -8.54 16.88 28.30
C ASP A 124 -7.12 16.36 28.56
N LEU A 125 -6.16 17.29 28.68
CA LEU A 125 -4.74 16.96 28.85
C LEU A 125 -4.49 16.14 30.12
N GLY A 126 -5.27 16.36 31.17
CA GLY A 126 -5.18 15.59 32.41
C GLY A 126 -5.52 14.12 32.16
N ARG A 127 -6.60 13.87 31.41
CA ARG A 127 -6.97 12.52 31.00
C ARG A 127 -5.97 11.91 30.01
N ALA A 128 -5.53 12.65 28.98
CA ALA A 128 -4.54 12.15 28.03
C ALA A 128 -3.23 11.74 28.72
N THR A 129 -2.78 12.53 29.70
CA THR A 129 -1.63 12.18 30.55
C THR A 129 -1.92 10.94 31.40
N ALA A 130 -3.13 10.84 31.97
CA ALA A 130 -3.53 9.65 32.74
C ALA A 130 -3.56 8.37 31.88
N ILE A 131 -3.97 8.45 30.61
CA ILE A 131 -3.87 7.34 29.65
C ILE A 131 -2.40 6.92 29.52
N ALA A 132 -1.51 7.86 29.22
CA ALA A 132 -0.09 7.58 29.04
C ALA A 132 0.55 6.98 30.31
N VAL A 133 0.21 7.49 31.50
CA VAL A 133 0.68 6.94 32.80
C VAL A 133 0.21 5.50 32.99
N ARG A 134 -1.07 5.24 32.74
CA ARG A 134 -1.72 3.95 33.07
C ARG A 134 -1.61 2.90 31.97
N ILE A 135 -1.00 3.21 30.82
CA ILE A 135 -1.03 2.34 29.63
C ILE A 135 -0.50 0.92 29.92
N ARG A 136 0.40 0.76 30.89
CA ARG A 136 0.95 -0.54 31.35
C ARG A 136 0.29 -1.10 32.61
N ASP A 137 -0.68 -0.42 33.23
CA ASP A 137 -1.38 -0.90 34.42
C ASP A 137 -2.19 -2.16 34.12
N THR A 138 -1.97 -3.25 34.85
CA THR A 138 -2.65 -4.54 34.61
C THR A 138 -4.18 -4.45 34.73
N GLY A 139 -4.69 -3.53 35.54
CA GLY A 139 -6.13 -3.26 35.68
C GLY A 139 -6.71 -2.24 34.69
N TYR A 140 -5.90 -1.66 33.80
CA TYR A 140 -6.38 -0.74 32.76
C TYR A 140 -6.71 -1.52 31.48
N THR A 141 -8.01 -1.62 31.17
CA THR A 141 -8.49 -2.47 30.07
C THR A 141 -8.54 -1.73 28.74
N ALA A 142 -8.58 -2.46 27.62
CA ALA A 142 -8.69 -1.86 26.29
C ALA A 142 -9.98 -1.02 26.12
N LYS A 143 -11.05 -1.40 26.83
CA LYS A 143 -12.31 -0.64 26.85
C LYS A 143 -12.17 0.70 27.57
N GLN A 144 -11.47 0.72 28.70
CA GLN A 144 -11.19 1.97 29.42
C GLN A 144 -10.28 2.88 28.58
N PHE A 145 -9.22 2.32 28.01
CA PHE A 145 -8.34 3.02 27.08
C PHE A 145 -9.11 3.66 25.92
N TRP A 146 -9.99 2.88 25.27
CA TRP A 146 -10.86 3.37 24.20
C TRP A 146 -11.73 4.55 24.66
N THR A 147 -12.48 4.39 25.75
CA THR A 147 -13.35 5.45 26.28
C THR A 147 -12.55 6.71 26.63
N ASP A 148 -11.39 6.54 27.26
CA ASP A 148 -10.56 7.67 27.63
C ASP A 148 -10.01 8.40 26.40
N CYS A 149 -9.63 7.69 25.33
CA CYS A 149 -9.22 8.31 24.07
C CYS A 149 -10.34 9.17 23.46
N LEU A 150 -11.57 8.64 23.40
CA LEU A 150 -12.72 9.39 22.89
C LEU A 150 -13.03 10.64 23.70
N ASP A 151 -12.93 10.54 25.02
CA ASP A 151 -13.26 11.64 25.91
C ASP A 151 -12.16 12.72 25.96
N CYS A 152 -10.91 12.40 25.56
CA CYS A 152 -9.80 13.36 25.65
C CYS A 152 -9.36 13.97 24.32
N PHE A 153 -9.51 13.27 23.19
CA PHE A 153 -9.00 13.71 21.89
C PHE A 153 -10.14 14.20 20.98
N PRO A 154 -10.44 15.51 20.96
CA PRO A 154 -11.51 16.05 20.11
C PRO A 154 -11.27 15.84 18.62
N GLU A 155 -10.01 15.71 18.18
CA GLU A 155 -9.63 15.50 16.79
C GLU A 155 -10.18 14.18 16.21
N LEU A 156 -10.54 13.19 17.03
CA LEU A 156 -11.20 11.97 16.56
C LEU A 156 -12.56 12.25 15.89
N SER A 157 -13.21 13.36 16.22
CA SER A 157 -14.46 13.78 15.58
C SER A 157 -14.27 14.27 14.14
N LEU A 158 -13.05 14.67 13.76
CA LEU A 158 -12.74 15.15 12.42
C LEU A 158 -12.83 14.07 11.33
N TYR A 159 -12.78 12.79 11.71
CA TYR A 159 -12.98 11.68 10.78
C TYR A 159 -14.45 11.48 10.39
N VAL A 160 -15.38 11.92 11.24
CA VAL A 160 -16.82 11.69 11.09
C VAL A 160 -17.51 13.02 10.81
N LEU A 161 -17.18 13.65 9.68
CA LEU A 161 -17.90 14.83 9.22
C LEU A 161 -19.18 14.37 8.51
N ASP A 162 -20.26 15.13 8.68
CA ASP A 162 -21.48 15.02 7.87
C ASP A 162 -21.45 16.13 6.81
N ALA A 163 -21.21 15.74 5.55
CA ALA A 163 -21.22 16.65 4.41
C ALA A 163 -22.56 16.67 3.67
N THR A 164 -23.62 16.06 4.21
CA THR A 164 -24.94 16.08 3.57
C THR A 164 -25.50 17.51 3.41
N THR A 165 -24.96 18.49 4.13
CA THR A 165 -25.31 19.90 4.04
C THR A 165 -24.55 20.68 2.97
N LEU A 166 -23.56 20.08 2.30
CA LEU A 166 -22.61 20.81 1.47
C LEU A 166 -22.97 20.86 -0.02
N ASP A 167 -23.91 20.07 -0.52
CA ASP A 167 -24.58 20.27 -1.82
C ASP A 167 -25.76 19.28 -1.96
N ASP A 168 -26.87 19.69 -2.60
CA ASP A 168 -28.08 18.87 -2.85
C ASP A 168 -27.82 17.61 -3.71
N SER A 169 -26.60 17.43 -4.21
CA SER A 169 -26.13 16.19 -4.82
C SER A 169 -25.45 15.31 -3.79
N SER A 170 -25.87 14.05 -3.72
CA SER A 170 -25.46 12.96 -2.81
C SER A 170 -23.95 12.59 -2.84
N THR A 171 -23.06 13.57 -2.76
CA THR A 171 -21.61 13.40 -2.80
C THR A 171 -21.18 12.97 -1.41
N GLN A 172 -20.97 11.66 -1.23
CA GLN A 172 -20.33 11.13 -0.03
C GLN A 172 -19.00 11.86 0.19
N ILE A 173 -18.63 12.10 1.45
CA ILE A 173 -17.30 12.62 1.79
C ILE A 173 -16.27 11.68 1.20
N LEU A 174 -15.55 12.17 0.20
CA LEU A 174 -14.45 11.46 -0.42
C LEU A 174 -13.26 11.59 0.52
N THR A 175 -12.78 10.45 1.01
CA THR A 175 -11.43 10.38 1.56
C THR A 175 -10.45 10.11 0.44
N THR A 176 -9.20 10.53 0.58
CA THR A 176 -8.13 10.25 -0.41
C THR A 176 -7.85 8.75 -0.54
N SER A 177 -8.20 7.94 0.46
CA SER A 177 -8.07 6.48 0.43
C SER A 177 -9.20 5.76 -0.33
N GLY A 178 -10.26 6.48 -0.69
CA GLY A 178 -11.50 5.90 -1.24
C GLY A 178 -12.37 5.16 -0.21
N ARG A 179 -12.09 5.29 1.08
CA ARG A 179 -12.89 4.71 2.17
C ARG A 179 -13.87 5.73 2.76
N SER A 180 -14.82 5.27 3.58
CA SER A 180 -15.67 6.21 4.32
C SER A 180 -14.91 6.85 5.49
N GLY A 181 -15.36 8.02 5.94
CA GLY A 181 -14.80 8.66 7.14
C GLY A 181 -14.89 7.78 8.39
N ASP A 182 -16.01 7.04 8.55
CA ASP A 182 -16.16 6.02 9.60
C ASP A 182 -15.11 4.92 9.50
N ASP A 183 -14.79 4.43 8.29
CA ASP A 183 -13.73 3.42 8.15
C ASP A 183 -12.35 3.98 8.56
N GLU A 184 -12.03 5.24 8.23
CA GLU A 184 -10.78 5.88 8.66
C GLU A 184 -10.73 6.12 10.18
N TYR A 185 -11.86 6.51 10.78
CA TYR A 185 -12.01 6.58 12.24
C TYR A 185 -11.73 5.21 12.90
N GLN A 186 -12.37 4.13 12.40
CA GLN A 186 -12.18 2.79 12.95
C GLN A 186 -10.73 2.30 12.81
N ARG A 187 -10.05 2.64 11.70
CA ARG A 187 -8.63 2.34 11.51
C ARG A 187 -7.74 3.08 12.50
N THR A 188 -7.99 4.37 12.68
CA THR A 188 -7.27 5.22 13.64
C THR A 188 -7.40 4.66 15.06
N MET A 189 -8.61 4.26 15.45
CA MET A 189 -8.83 3.58 16.72
C MET A 189 -8.14 2.21 16.79
N GLY A 190 -8.05 1.48 15.67
CA GLY A 190 -7.27 0.25 15.56
C GLY A 190 -5.78 0.48 15.78
N ALA A 191 -5.24 1.57 15.25
CA ALA A 191 -3.86 1.98 15.46
C ALA A 191 -3.61 2.39 16.92
N LEU A 192 -4.53 3.12 17.57
CA LEU A 192 -4.46 3.44 18.99
C LEU A 192 -4.45 2.18 19.87
N LEU A 193 -5.31 1.20 19.57
CA LEU A 193 -5.29 -0.09 20.26
C LEU A 193 -4.00 -0.87 19.99
N ALA A 194 -3.42 -0.77 18.79
CA ALA A 194 -2.13 -1.35 18.49
C ALA A 194 -1.01 -0.74 19.36
N VAL A 195 -1.00 0.59 19.56
CA VAL A 195 -0.11 1.25 20.53
C VAL A 195 -0.34 0.67 21.93
N PHE A 196 -1.59 0.61 22.40
CA PHE A 196 -1.93 0.06 23.72
C PHE A 196 -1.43 -1.39 23.90
N TRP A 197 -1.64 -2.26 22.92
CA TRP A 197 -1.21 -3.66 23.01
C TRP A 197 0.30 -3.81 22.93
N LEU A 198 1.00 -3.10 22.04
CA LEU A 198 2.45 -3.21 21.91
C LEU A 198 3.18 -2.62 23.13
N MET A 199 2.61 -1.57 23.74
CA MET A 199 3.06 -1.07 25.04
C MET A 199 2.90 -2.08 26.18
N ARG A 200 2.15 -3.17 25.98
CA ARG A 200 1.86 -4.23 26.96
C ARG A 200 2.22 -5.62 26.46
N ILE A 201 3.13 -5.71 25.48
CA ILE A 201 3.45 -6.93 24.76
C ILE A 201 3.87 -8.09 25.69
N ASP A 202 4.56 -7.77 26.78
CA ASP A 202 5.06 -8.69 27.83
C ASP A 202 4.03 -9.02 28.92
N ILE A 203 2.84 -8.42 28.88
CA ILE A 203 1.77 -8.60 29.87
C ILE A 203 0.64 -9.42 29.27
N ASN A 204 -0.18 -8.77 28.45
CA ASN A 204 -1.39 -9.34 27.82
C ASN A 204 -1.66 -8.71 26.45
N GLY A 205 -0.71 -7.92 25.96
CA GLY A 205 -0.79 -7.19 24.71
C GLY A 205 -0.69 -8.09 23.50
N ALA A 206 0.17 -9.11 23.54
CA ALA A 206 0.32 -10.07 22.44
C ALA A 206 -0.99 -10.81 22.13
N GLU A 207 -1.76 -11.17 23.17
CA GLU A 207 -3.09 -11.77 23.04
C GLU A 207 -4.09 -10.79 22.43
N GLY A 208 -4.17 -9.56 22.96
CA GLY A 208 -5.06 -8.51 22.43
C GLY A 208 -4.76 -8.18 20.97
N PHE A 209 -3.48 -8.07 20.63
CA PHE A 209 -2.99 -7.83 19.28
C PHE A 209 -3.35 -8.98 18.33
N SER A 210 -3.27 -10.22 18.78
CA SER A 210 -3.49 -11.41 17.92
C SER A 210 -4.95 -11.82 17.79
N PHE A 211 -5.73 -11.69 18.87
CA PHE A 211 -7.07 -12.26 18.99
C PHE A 211 -8.17 -11.23 19.26
N GLY A 212 -7.82 -9.97 19.51
CA GLY A 212 -8.76 -8.92 19.86
C GLY A 212 -9.18 -8.93 21.32
N VAL A 213 -10.29 -8.27 21.61
CA VAL A 213 -10.80 -8.07 22.98
C VAL A 213 -12.28 -8.45 23.09
N SER A 214 -12.72 -8.80 24.30
CA SER A 214 -14.11 -9.05 24.63
C SER A 214 -14.91 -7.73 24.79
N ASP A 215 -16.22 -7.83 24.99
CA ASP A 215 -17.10 -6.68 25.29
C ASP A 215 -16.73 -5.93 26.59
N THR A 216 -15.96 -6.57 27.47
CA THR A 216 -15.41 -5.97 28.70
C THR A 216 -14.04 -5.34 28.50
N GLY A 217 -13.45 -5.47 27.32
CA GLY A 217 -12.10 -4.98 26.99
C GLY A 217 -10.97 -5.89 27.46
N GLU A 218 -11.28 -7.14 27.83
CA GLU A 218 -10.28 -8.15 28.19
C GLU A 218 -9.71 -8.81 26.93
N PRO A 219 -8.39 -9.10 26.86
CA PRO A 219 -7.80 -9.80 25.73
C PRO A 219 -8.43 -11.18 25.51
N LEU A 220 -8.72 -11.50 24.26
CA LEU A 220 -9.17 -12.82 23.84
C LEU A 220 -7.96 -13.75 23.68
N THR A 221 -8.20 -15.06 23.74
CA THR A 221 -7.15 -16.07 23.57
C THR A 221 -7.51 -17.02 22.41
N ALA A 222 -6.59 -17.91 22.07
CA ALA A 222 -6.85 -18.99 21.11
C ALA A 222 -7.99 -19.95 21.53
N ALA A 223 -8.40 -19.91 22.80
CA ALA A 223 -9.51 -20.70 23.35
C ALA A 223 -10.85 -19.94 23.36
N SER A 224 -10.87 -18.63 23.08
CA SER A 224 -12.10 -17.83 23.09
C SER A 224 -13.08 -18.33 22.02
N GLU A 225 -14.32 -18.58 22.44
CA GLU A 225 -15.41 -19.03 21.54
C GLU A 225 -16.03 -17.88 20.74
N PHE A 226 -15.96 -16.66 21.29
CA PHE A 226 -16.50 -15.45 20.69
C PHE A 226 -15.39 -14.40 20.51
N PRO A 227 -15.41 -13.64 19.39
CA PRO A 227 -16.35 -13.74 18.27
C PRO A 227 -16.14 -15.03 17.46
N LYS A 228 -17.21 -15.51 16.81
CA LYS A 228 -17.17 -16.76 16.04
C LYS A 228 -16.34 -16.59 14.77
N ARG A 229 -15.15 -17.19 14.75
CA ARG A 229 -14.22 -17.15 13.62
C ARG A 229 -14.18 -18.47 12.86
N SER A 230 -13.81 -18.40 11.58
CA SER A 230 -13.61 -19.61 10.77
C SER A 230 -12.46 -20.47 11.33
N LYS A 231 -12.43 -21.77 11.01
CA LYS A 231 -11.33 -22.64 11.44
C LYS A 231 -9.98 -22.17 10.87
N ASP A 232 -9.97 -21.71 9.62
CA ASP A 232 -8.79 -21.16 8.95
C ASP A 232 -8.27 -19.91 9.67
N GLU A 233 -9.13 -18.94 9.94
CA GLU A 233 -8.76 -17.70 10.61
C GLU A 233 -8.23 -17.94 12.04
N ARG A 234 -8.87 -18.84 12.81
CA ARG A 234 -8.36 -19.23 14.13
C ARG A 234 -6.97 -19.86 14.04
N GLY A 235 -6.72 -20.66 13.00
CA GLY A 235 -5.41 -21.24 12.71
C GLY A 235 -4.37 -20.16 12.42
N LYS A 236 -4.69 -19.19 11.56
CA LYS A 236 -3.80 -18.08 11.21
C LYS A 236 -3.44 -17.21 12.42
N ARG A 237 -4.43 -16.78 13.21
CA ARG A 237 -4.20 -15.97 14.43
C ARG A 237 -3.37 -16.71 15.48
N ARG A 238 -3.62 -18.01 15.67
CA ARG A 238 -2.82 -18.85 16.56
C ARG A 238 -1.38 -18.96 16.07
N ALA A 239 -1.19 -19.27 14.79
CA ALA A 239 0.14 -19.36 14.20
C ALA A 239 0.88 -18.03 14.28
N PHE A 240 0.19 -16.91 14.09
CA PHE A 240 0.76 -15.58 14.31
C PHE A 240 1.19 -15.40 15.77
N TYR A 241 0.30 -15.63 16.73
CA TYR A 241 0.63 -15.48 18.15
C TYR A 241 1.85 -16.31 18.58
N GLU A 242 1.94 -17.55 18.10
CA GLU A 242 3.02 -18.48 18.47
C GLU A 242 4.36 -18.18 17.77
N ASN A 243 4.33 -17.58 16.57
CA ASN A 243 5.52 -17.46 15.72
C ASN A 243 5.88 -16.01 15.36
N ALA A 244 5.10 -15.01 15.80
CA ALA A 244 5.43 -13.62 15.60
C ALA A 244 6.74 -13.28 16.33
N PRO A 245 7.63 -12.47 15.72
CA PRO A 245 8.89 -12.08 16.34
C PRO A 245 8.65 -10.97 17.38
N TRP A 246 7.98 -11.30 18.48
CA TRP A 246 7.55 -10.33 19.51
C TRP A 246 8.70 -9.51 20.10
N GLU A 247 9.90 -10.08 20.22
CA GLU A 247 11.10 -9.34 20.65
C GLU A 247 11.46 -8.21 19.68
N LEU A 248 11.21 -8.35 18.37
CA LEU A 248 11.45 -7.28 17.40
C LEU A 248 10.38 -6.19 17.50
N PHE A 249 9.12 -6.56 17.71
CA PHE A 249 8.06 -5.58 18.01
C PHE A 249 8.43 -4.75 19.24
N GLN A 250 8.89 -5.41 20.30
CA GLN A 250 9.32 -4.75 21.52
C GLN A 250 10.57 -3.90 21.30
N ALA A 251 11.56 -4.37 20.55
CA ALA A 251 12.78 -3.64 20.23
C ALA A 251 12.45 -2.29 19.57
N VAL A 252 11.56 -2.27 18.58
CA VAL A 252 11.13 -1.03 17.91
C VAL A 252 10.60 0.02 18.89
N PHE A 253 9.82 -0.41 19.88
CA PHE A 253 9.28 0.48 20.92
C PHE A 253 10.36 0.92 21.93
N VAL A 254 11.34 0.06 22.22
CA VAL A 254 12.49 0.42 23.06
C VAL A 254 13.38 1.44 22.36
N ASP A 255 13.70 1.21 21.08
CA ASP A 255 14.54 2.07 20.27
C ASP A 255 13.88 3.45 20.05
N ALA A 256 12.55 3.49 19.95
CA ALA A 256 11.76 4.72 19.89
C ALA A 256 11.70 5.51 21.21
N GLY A 257 12.20 4.94 22.30
CA GLY A 257 12.10 5.48 23.66
C GLY A 257 10.70 5.43 24.25
N LEU A 258 9.79 4.62 23.70
CA LEU A 258 8.46 4.39 24.26
C LEU A 258 8.55 3.45 25.46
N LEU A 259 9.27 2.33 25.28
CA LEU A 259 9.57 1.37 26.34
C LEU A 259 11.03 1.53 26.80
N MET A 260 11.30 1.21 28.06
CA MET A 260 12.63 1.22 28.64
C MET A 260 12.88 -0.10 29.34
N ARG A 261 13.98 -0.77 28.97
CA ARG A 261 14.38 -2.04 29.59
C ARG A 261 15.26 -1.77 30.81
N SER A 262 14.78 -2.18 31.97
CA SER A 262 15.53 -2.16 33.22
C SER A 262 16.61 -3.24 33.24
N THR A 263 17.58 -3.13 34.16
CA THR A 263 18.67 -4.10 34.33
C THR A 263 18.19 -5.51 34.71
N ASP A 264 17.01 -5.62 35.32
CA ASP A 264 16.37 -6.89 35.70
C ASP A 264 15.49 -7.48 34.57
N GLY A 265 15.44 -6.82 33.41
CA GLY A 265 14.62 -7.22 32.27
C GLY A 265 13.17 -6.71 32.32
N SER A 266 12.74 -6.07 33.41
CA SER A 266 11.42 -5.44 33.47
C SER A 266 11.31 -4.27 32.50
N LEU A 267 10.09 -4.03 32.00
CA LEU A 267 9.80 -2.91 31.10
C LEU A 267 9.06 -1.80 31.84
N SER A 268 9.60 -0.59 31.71
CA SER A 268 8.93 0.68 32.04
C SER A 268 8.71 1.48 30.75
N HIS A 269 8.15 2.69 30.85
CA HIS A 269 7.86 3.51 29.68
C HIS A 269 8.02 5.01 29.96
N ASP A 270 8.28 5.77 28.90
CA ASP A 270 8.35 7.23 28.97
C ASP A 270 6.97 7.83 28.70
N ILE A 271 6.45 8.58 29.68
CA ILE A 271 5.07 9.11 29.66
C ILE A 271 4.90 10.14 28.53
N ASP A 272 5.85 11.05 28.37
CA ASP A 272 5.77 12.12 27.37
C ASP A 272 5.88 11.55 25.96
N ARG A 273 6.76 10.58 25.74
CA ARG A 273 6.93 9.88 24.46
C ARG A 273 5.71 9.06 24.10
N THR A 274 5.11 8.39 25.09
CA THR A 274 3.85 7.66 24.92
C THR A 274 2.72 8.60 24.55
N LEU A 275 2.59 9.73 25.24
CA LEU A 275 1.59 10.75 24.92
C LEU A 275 1.80 11.28 23.50
N ALA A 276 3.03 11.55 23.09
CA ALA A 276 3.35 11.97 21.74
C ALA A 276 2.91 10.96 20.68
N MET A 277 3.12 9.66 20.92
CA MET A 277 2.67 8.60 20.01
C MET A 277 1.14 8.59 19.90
N LEU A 278 0.43 8.68 21.02
CA LEU A 278 -1.04 8.74 21.01
C LEU A 278 -1.56 9.95 20.24
N VAL A 279 -0.97 11.13 20.47
CA VAL A 279 -1.33 12.36 19.74
C VAL A 279 -1.07 12.21 18.25
N LEU A 280 0.11 11.72 17.85
CA LEU A 280 0.43 11.47 16.45
C LEU A 280 -0.59 10.51 15.83
N THR A 281 -0.88 9.37 16.46
CA THR A 281 -1.85 8.40 15.94
C THR A 281 -3.22 9.02 15.72
N VAL A 282 -3.68 9.88 16.63
CA VAL A 282 -4.97 10.57 16.51
C VAL A 282 -5.01 11.50 15.29
N ILE A 283 -3.97 12.31 15.08
CA ILE A 283 -3.98 13.39 14.09
C ILE A 283 -3.49 12.95 12.70
N HIS A 284 -2.70 11.87 12.61
CA HIS A 284 -2.01 11.42 11.40
C HIS A 284 -2.95 11.35 10.17
N ASP A 285 -4.04 10.60 10.32
CA ASP A 285 -4.94 10.27 9.22
C ASP A 285 -6.09 11.28 9.03
N VAL A 286 -6.18 12.32 9.85
CA VAL A 286 -7.23 13.36 9.74
C VAL A 286 -7.22 13.98 8.34
N MET A 287 -6.04 14.15 7.76
CA MET A 287 -5.85 14.72 6.42
C MET A 287 -6.31 13.81 5.28
N LYS A 288 -6.66 12.55 5.54
CA LYS A 288 -7.33 11.72 4.52
C LYS A 288 -8.73 12.23 4.21
N VAL A 289 -9.34 13.02 5.10
CA VAL A 289 -10.62 13.67 4.88
C VAL A 289 -10.41 14.90 3.99
N GLN A 290 -10.74 14.80 2.70
CA GLN A 290 -10.43 15.84 1.70
C GLN A 290 -10.96 17.23 2.07
N ALA A 291 -12.07 17.28 2.80
CA ALA A 291 -12.66 18.53 3.29
C ALA A 291 -11.74 19.32 4.25
N LEU A 292 -10.74 18.68 4.84
CA LEU A 292 -9.85 19.25 5.84
C LEU A 292 -8.48 19.67 5.27
N LEU A 293 -8.18 19.29 4.02
CA LEU A 293 -6.89 19.55 3.39
C LEU A 293 -6.60 21.05 3.31
N PRO A 294 -5.41 21.51 3.77
CA PRO A 294 -5.06 22.91 3.78
C PRO A 294 -4.71 23.41 2.38
N VAL A 295 -4.79 24.73 2.22
CA VAL A 295 -4.29 25.48 1.07
C VAL A 295 -3.01 26.20 1.48
N VAL A 296 -1.97 26.12 0.64
CA VAL A 296 -0.72 26.83 0.87
C VAL A 296 -1.02 28.34 0.81
N ARG A 297 -0.60 29.07 1.83
CA ARG A 297 -0.80 30.53 1.86
C ARG A 297 0.15 31.20 0.88
N ASP A 298 -0.30 32.28 0.26
CA ASP A 298 0.50 33.07 -0.70
C ASP A 298 1.84 33.55 -0.10
N GLU A 299 1.88 33.78 1.22
CA GLU A 299 3.08 34.22 1.95
C GLU A 299 4.17 33.15 2.06
N HIS A 300 3.84 31.86 1.86
CA HIS A 300 4.80 30.76 1.90
C HIS A 300 5.49 30.48 0.55
N VAL A 301 5.08 31.18 -0.52
CA VAL A 301 5.62 31.12 -1.91
C VAL A 301 5.61 29.72 -2.54
N GLU A 302 6.46 28.81 -2.04
CA GLU A 302 6.56 27.41 -2.42
C GLU A 302 6.89 26.57 -1.19
N TRP A 303 6.05 25.59 -0.88
CA TRP A 303 6.24 24.65 0.23
C TRP A 303 6.20 23.21 -0.28
N CYS A 304 7.30 22.47 -0.15
CA CYS A 304 7.42 21.08 -0.61
C CYS A 304 7.01 20.83 -2.08
N GLY A 305 7.12 21.84 -2.94
CA GLY A 305 6.73 21.81 -4.35
C GLY A 305 5.29 22.28 -4.63
N TYR A 306 4.52 22.65 -3.60
CA TYR A 306 3.21 23.27 -3.74
C TYR A 306 3.32 24.79 -3.75
N HIS A 307 2.58 25.46 -4.61
CA HIS A 307 2.59 26.92 -4.73
C HIS A 307 1.53 27.60 -3.85
N GLY A 308 1.73 28.89 -3.54
CA GLY A 308 0.68 29.71 -2.91
C GLY A 308 -0.68 29.61 -3.63
N GLY A 309 -1.73 29.34 -2.88
CA GLY A 309 -3.09 29.09 -3.38
C GLY A 309 -3.37 27.64 -3.79
N GLU A 310 -2.38 26.75 -3.80
CA GLU A 310 -2.54 25.34 -4.13
C GLU A 310 -3.00 24.53 -2.91
N GLN A 311 -3.94 23.60 -3.11
CA GLN A 311 -4.34 22.65 -2.07
C GLN A 311 -3.29 21.55 -1.95
N VAL A 312 -2.87 21.25 -0.72
CA VAL A 312 -1.95 20.15 -0.45
C VAL A 312 -2.75 18.84 -0.50
N THR A 313 -2.68 18.12 -1.63
CA THR A 313 -3.50 16.91 -1.85
C THR A 313 -2.93 15.64 -1.22
N ASP A 314 -1.62 15.62 -0.98
CA ASP A 314 -0.97 14.54 -0.25
C ASP A 314 -1.23 14.71 1.25
N HIS A 315 -1.86 13.71 1.88
CA HIS A 315 -2.31 13.80 3.28
C HIS A 315 -1.17 13.94 4.29
N ASP A 316 -0.04 13.24 4.10
CA ASP A 316 1.12 13.34 4.99
C ASP A 316 1.74 14.74 4.89
N ALA A 317 1.92 15.25 3.66
CA ALA A 317 2.36 16.62 3.43
C ALA A 317 1.35 17.66 3.97
N ALA A 318 0.05 17.41 3.86
CA ALA A 318 -0.98 18.29 4.40
C ALA A 318 -0.88 18.42 5.91
N LEU A 319 -0.64 17.30 6.62
CA LEU A 319 -0.41 17.34 8.06
C LEU A 319 0.91 18.04 8.39
N GLY A 320 1.99 17.74 7.66
CA GLY A 320 3.28 18.42 7.82
C GLY A 320 3.16 19.95 7.70
N TYR A 321 2.43 20.43 6.68
CA TYR A 321 2.15 21.85 6.50
C TYR A 321 1.35 22.45 7.66
N LEU A 322 0.31 21.75 8.12
CA LEU A 322 -0.48 22.19 9.28
C LEU A 322 0.39 22.29 10.54
N LEU A 323 1.21 21.28 10.84
CA LEU A 323 2.09 21.26 12.01
C LEU A 323 3.16 22.37 11.98
N GLU A 324 3.61 22.76 10.79
CA GLU A 324 4.61 23.82 10.60
C GLU A 324 4.02 25.22 10.81
N TYR A 325 2.86 25.51 10.20
CA TYR A 325 2.32 26.88 10.13
C TYR A 325 1.10 27.15 11.00
N ALA A 326 0.44 26.11 11.51
CA ALA A 326 -0.82 26.23 12.25
C ALA A 326 -1.05 25.06 13.23
N GLY A 327 0.03 24.55 13.84
CA GLY A 327 -0.06 23.44 14.79
C GLY A 327 -0.85 23.78 16.05
N ASP A 328 -1.06 25.06 16.33
CA ASP A 328 -1.94 25.56 17.40
C ASP A 328 -3.42 25.25 17.16
N MET A 329 -3.81 24.93 15.92
CA MET A 329 -5.17 24.49 15.58
C MET A 329 -5.49 23.05 16.01
N LEU A 330 -4.49 22.28 16.45
CA LEU A 330 -4.66 20.91 16.94
C LEU A 330 -4.46 20.90 18.47
N PRO A 331 -5.56 20.89 19.26
CA PRO A 331 -5.48 20.98 20.71
C PRO A 331 -4.54 19.96 21.36
N SER A 332 -4.53 18.72 20.89
CA SER A 332 -3.67 17.66 21.41
C SER A 332 -2.18 17.90 21.13
N PHE A 333 -1.84 18.45 19.95
CA PHE A 333 -0.46 18.72 19.54
C PHE A 333 0.14 19.95 20.25
N VAL A 334 -0.61 21.05 20.34
CA VAL A 334 -0.09 22.32 20.90
C VAL A 334 0.35 22.20 22.35
N ASN A 335 -0.28 21.28 23.10
CA ASN A 335 -0.01 21.04 24.52
C ASN A 335 1.17 20.09 24.78
N LEU A 336 1.78 19.51 23.74
CA LEU A 336 3.00 18.72 23.89
C LEU A 336 4.20 19.61 24.22
N ASN A 337 5.22 19.04 24.86
CA ASN A 337 6.51 19.70 24.99
C ASN A 337 7.23 19.75 23.62
N GLU A 338 8.14 20.70 23.44
CA GLU A 338 8.79 20.95 22.14
C GLU A 338 9.54 19.73 21.59
N LYS A 339 10.22 18.95 22.44
CA LYS A 339 10.91 17.72 22.03
C LYS A 339 9.95 16.71 21.40
N GLN A 340 8.75 16.56 21.95
CA GLN A 340 7.74 15.66 21.40
C GLN A 340 7.08 16.24 20.14
N LYS A 341 6.88 17.56 20.07
CA LYS A 341 6.42 18.21 18.83
C LYS A 341 7.39 18.00 17.68
N GLU A 342 8.69 18.13 17.94
CA GLU A 342 9.75 17.87 16.95
C GLU A 342 9.72 16.42 16.46
N ALA A 343 9.51 15.46 17.36
CA ALA A 343 9.40 14.05 16.98
C ALA A 343 8.20 13.77 16.07
N ILE A 344 7.05 14.39 16.34
CA ILE A 344 5.86 14.30 15.48
C ILE A 344 6.10 15.01 14.15
N LYS A 345 6.67 16.22 14.15
CA LYS A 345 7.01 16.94 12.92
C LYS A 345 7.95 16.11 12.04
N PHE A 346 8.94 15.47 12.66
CA PHE A 346 9.84 14.57 11.95
C PHE A 346 9.08 13.46 11.22
N THR A 347 8.08 12.81 11.83
CA THR A 347 7.33 11.73 11.17
C THR A 347 6.53 12.20 9.95
N GLN A 348 6.22 13.49 9.88
CA GLN A 348 5.44 14.12 8.79
C GLN A 348 6.32 14.84 7.75
N CYS A 349 7.64 14.78 7.89
CA CYS A 349 8.53 15.28 6.86
C CYS A 349 8.40 14.44 5.58
N LYS A 350 8.51 15.08 4.41
CA LYS A 350 8.54 14.38 3.12
C LYS A 350 9.85 13.60 2.97
N MET A 351 9.84 12.36 3.46
CA MET A 351 11.00 11.45 3.46
C MET A 351 11.18 10.72 2.12
N ASP A 352 10.14 10.67 1.29
CA ASP A 352 10.05 9.84 0.07
C ASP A 352 10.53 8.39 0.30
N TYR A 353 10.32 7.87 1.52
CA TYR A 353 10.75 6.56 1.94
C TYR A 353 9.59 5.55 1.84
N ASN A 354 9.84 4.40 1.24
CA ASN A 354 8.87 3.31 1.18
C ASN A 354 9.49 2.01 1.67
N MET A 355 9.00 1.51 2.80
CA MET A 355 9.53 0.29 3.40
C MET A 355 9.23 -0.98 2.56
N GLY A 356 8.14 -0.98 1.81
CA GLY A 356 7.83 -2.04 0.85
C GLY A 356 8.95 -2.22 -0.18
N TRP A 357 9.49 -1.11 -0.67
CA TRP A 357 10.58 -1.13 -1.65
C TRP A 357 11.86 -1.77 -1.10
N LEU A 358 12.21 -1.50 0.17
CA LEU A 358 13.34 -2.15 0.83
C LEU A 358 13.07 -3.64 1.05
N THR A 359 11.93 -3.94 1.69
CA THR A 359 11.58 -5.32 2.11
C THR A 359 11.54 -6.29 0.93
N GLN A 360 11.18 -5.80 -0.26
CA GLN A 360 11.11 -6.57 -1.49
C GLN A 360 12.30 -6.34 -2.44
N ALA A 361 13.31 -5.58 -2.00
CA ALA A 361 14.48 -5.20 -2.78
C ALA A 361 14.17 -4.56 -4.16
N GLU A 362 13.03 -3.88 -4.25
CA GLU A 362 12.42 -3.35 -5.47
C GLU A 362 13.12 -2.10 -5.99
N ALA A 363 13.47 -1.18 -5.10
CA ALA A 363 14.07 0.10 -5.46
C ALA A 363 15.61 0.04 -5.50
N PRO A 364 16.25 0.83 -6.37
CA PRO A 364 17.67 1.13 -6.23
C PRO A 364 17.90 2.00 -4.97
N PRO A 365 19.08 1.91 -4.33
CA PRO A 365 19.43 2.68 -3.12
C PRO A 365 19.08 4.17 -3.20
N GLY A 366 19.35 4.80 -4.34
CA GLY A 366 19.14 6.24 -4.53
C GLY A 366 17.67 6.65 -4.47
N ALA A 367 16.77 5.83 -5.02
CA ALA A 367 15.33 6.09 -4.99
C ALA A 367 14.74 5.84 -3.60
N LEU A 368 15.35 4.91 -2.86
CA LEU A 368 14.86 4.46 -1.57
C LEU A 368 15.36 5.35 -0.42
N PHE A 369 16.64 5.72 -0.40
CA PHE A 369 17.30 6.26 0.78
C PHE A 369 17.77 7.70 0.66
N SER A 370 18.01 8.25 -0.54
CA SER A 370 18.69 9.56 -0.66
C SER A 370 17.96 10.69 0.06
N LYS A 371 16.65 10.81 -0.17
CA LYS A 371 15.85 11.86 0.48
C LYS A 371 15.77 11.62 1.98
N PHE A 372 15.47 10.39 2.41
CA PHE A 372 15.37 10.06 3.81
C PHE A 372 16.69 10.28 4.57
N ARG A 373 17.82 9.87 4.00
CA ARG A 373 19.15 10.12 4.56
C ARG A 373 19.47 11.61 4.63
N SER A 374 19.06 12.40 3.64
CA SER A 374 19.23 13.86 3.71
C SER A 374 18.49 14.49 4.90
N VAL A 375 17.31 13.96 5.25
CA VAL A 375 16.55 14.40 6.44
C VAL A 375 17.26 13.97 7.73
N ILE A 376 17.72 12.71 7.79
CA ILE A 376 18.47 12.19 8.95
C ILE A 376 19.72 13.03 9.24
N LEU A 377 20.49 13.38 8.20
CA LEU A 377 21.73 14.14 8.35
C LEU A 377 21.52 15.65 8.50
N GLY A 378 20.44 16.20 7.94
CA GLY A 378 20.17 17.64 7.92
C GLY A 378 19.60 18.17 9.23
N ASP A 379 18.62 17.48 9.80
CA ASP A 379 17.86 17.98 10.96
C ASP A 379 18.41 17.49 12.31
N GLY A 380 19.57 16.81 12.30
CA GLY A 380 20.13 16.19 13.50
C GLY A 380 19.18 15.15 14.12
N ALA A 381 18.42 14.46 13.27
CA ALA A 381 17.40 13.52 13.72
C ALA A 381 18.05 12.45 14.62
N ASP A 382 17.62 12.39 15.87
CA ASP A 382 18.06 11.34 16.79
C ASP A 382 17.54 9.98 16.31
N ASN A 383 18.32 8.92 16.54
CA ASN A 383 17.90 7.55 16.21
C ASN A 383 16.56 7.20 16.87
N SER A 384 16.28 7.76 18.05
CA SER A 384 14.99 7.58 18.71
C SER A 384 13.81 8.18 17.93
N ASN A 385 14.01 9.25 17.15
CA ASN A 385 12.97 9.83 16.29
C ASN A 385 12.76 8.99 15.02
N ILE A 386 13.82 8.40 14.47
CA ILE A 386 13.73 7.43 13.37
C ILE A 386 12.93 6.20 13.82
N ALA A 387 13.27 5.64 14.98
CA ALA A 387 12.55 4.51 15.55
C ALA A 387 11.11 4.87 15.95
N PHE A 388 10.85 6.13 16.36
CA PHE A 388 9.50 6.64 16.62
C PHE A 388 8.66 6.71 15.34
N TYR A 389 9.23 7.17 14.22
CA TYR A 389 8.58 7.09 12.90
C TYR A 389 8.21 5.64 12.53
N PHE A 390 9.12 4.69 12.74
CA PHE A 390 8.85 3.28 12.47
C PHE A 390 7.84 2.64 13.42
N SER A 391 7.84 3.03 14.69
CA SER A 391 6.83 2.61 15.67
C SER A 391 5.45 3.08 15.25
N HIS A 392 5.32 4.34 14.84
CA HIS A 392 4.07 4.88 14.33
C HIS A 392 3.61 4.12 13.09
N TRP A 393 4.47 3.96 12.09
CA TRP A 393 4.15 3.23 10.86
C TRP A 393 3.69 1.80 11.15
N LEU A 394 4.36 1.11 12.08
CA LEU A 394 4.00 -0.24 12.49
C LEU A 394 2.58 -0.30 13.08
N THR A 395 2.23 0.68 13.92
CA THR A 395 0.89 0.76 14.53
C THR A 395 -0.19 1.22 13.55
N ASP A 396 0.11 2.12 12.62
CA ASP A 396 -0.82 2.52 11.55
C ASP A 396 -1.13 1.32 10.64
N LEU A 397 -0.11 0.59 10.21
CA LEU A 397 -0.32 -0.63 9.43
C LEU A 397 -1.10 -1.69 10.23
N ALA A 398 -0.85 -1.79 11.54
CA ALA A 398 -1.60 -2.69 12.39
C ALA A 398 -3.10 -2.33 12.44
N GLY A 399 -3.42 -1.03 12.41
CA GLY A 399 -4.76 -0.46 12.36
C GLY A 399 -5.40 -0.41 10.96
N ALA A 400 -4.75 -0.90 9.90
CA ALA A 400 -5.23 -0.73 8.52
C ALA A 400 -6.60 -1.37 8.19
N GLU A 401 -7.12 -2.23 9.06
CA GLU A 401 -8.43 -2.87 8.94
C GLU A 401 -9.45 -2.19 9.88
N PRO A 402 -10.66 -1.82 9.40
CA PRO A 402 -11.67 -1.10 10.19
C PRO A 402 -12.45 -2.04 11.13
N SER A 403 -11.72 -2.83 11.92
CA SER A 403 -12.24 -3.83 12.86
C SER A 403 -11.44 -3.81 14.17
N PRO A 404 -11.36 -2.65 14.85
CA PRO A 404 -10.36 -2.42 15.91
C PRO A 404 -10.42 -3.42 17.08
N VAL A 405 -11.60 -3.91 17.45
CA VAL A 405 -11.73 -4.88 18.56
C VAL A 405 -11.40 -6.33 18.20
N GLU A 406 -11.19 -6.64 16.92
CA GLU A 406 -10.84 -7.98 16.45
C GLU A 406 -9.33 -8.26 16.53
N GLY A 407 -8.55 -7.35 17.13
CA GLY A 407 -7.09 -7.41 17.10
C GLY A 407 -6.54 -6.85 15.80
N CYS A 408 -5.24 -6.99 15.59
CA CYS A 408 -4.58 -6.59 14.35
C CYS A 408 -4.86 -7.61 13.23
N GLU A 409 -6.02 -7.51 12.57
CA GLU A 409 -6.40 -8.40 11.46
C GLU A 409 -5.39 -8.35 10.31
N LYS A 410 -4.78 -7.17 10.07
CA LYS A 410 -3.76 -7.01 9.04
C LYS A 410 -2.61 -7.99 9.25
N PHE A 411 -1.96 -8.00 10.40
CA PHE A 411 -0.84 -8.89 10.67
C PHE A 411 -1.27 -10.31 11.03
N ALA A 412 -2.28 -10.48 11.87
CA ALA A 412 -2.66 -11.80 12.38
C ALA A 412 -3.33 -12.71 11.34
N VAL A 413 -3.85 -12.14 10.24
CA VAL A 413 -4.63 -12.89 9.24
C VAL A 413 -4.14 -12.67 7.81
N LYS A 414 -3.76 -11.43 7.44
CA LYS A 414 -3.55 -11.05 6.03
C LYS A 414 -2.09 -10.86 5.63
N PHE A 415 -1.19 -10.68 6.59
CA PHE A 415 0.21 -10.38 6.32
C PHE A 415 1.08 -11.63 6.52
N PRO A 416 1.85 -12.08 5.52
CA PRO A 416 2.72 -13.23 5.70
C PRO A 416 3.78 -12.99 6.77
N LEU A 417 3.92 -13.90 7.73
CA LEU A 417 4.89 -13.79 8.84
C LEU A 417 6.34 -13.58 8.36
N ARG A 418 6.75 -14.26 7.28
CA ARG A 418 8.11 -14.09 6.70
C ARG A 418 8.34 -12.66 6.20
N VAL A 419 7.32 -12.02 5.64
CA VAL A 419 7.40 -10.63 5.19
C VAL A 419 7.43 -9.70 6.39
N LEU A 420 6.66 -10.00 7.45
CA LEU A 420 6.67 -9.21 8.69
C LEU A 420 8.01 -9.27 9.42
N ASP A 421 8.63 -10.43 9.51
CA ASP A 421 9.97 -10.58 10.11
C ASP A 421 11.01 -9.74 9.35
N ALA A 422 10.97 -9.78 8.01
CA ALA A 422 11.83 -8.96 7.18
C ALA A 422 11.56 -7.47 7.33
N PHE A 423 10.28 -7.12 7.41
CA PHE A 423 9.83 -5.78 7.65
C PHE A 423 10.39 -5.23 8.97
N LEU A 424 10.25 -5.95 10.09
CA LEU A 424 10.74 -5.49 11.39
C LEU A 424 12.28 -5.45 11.44
N LYS A 425 12.96 -6.44 10.86
CA LYS A 425 14.44 -6.45 10.82
C LYS A 425 15.00 -5.34 9.96
N SER A 426 14.29 -4.90 8.92
CA SER A 426 14.74 -3.84 8.03
C SER A 426 15.01 -2.52 8.75
N PHE A 427 14.30 -2.22 9.85
CA PHE A 427 14.53 -1.02 10.66
C PHE A 427 15.99 -0.87 11.12
N THR A 428 16.60 -1.97 11.59
CA THR A 428 18.00 -2.00 12.05
C THR A 428 19.01 -1.72 10.95
N PHE A 429 18.65 -1.93 9.68
CA PHE A 429 19.49 -1.55 8.54
C PHE A 429 19.32 -0.07 8.22
N VAL A 430 18.08 0.42 8.25
CA VAL A 430 17.77 1.81 7.93
C VAL A 430 18.38 2.79 8.92
N GLU A 431 18.43 2.44 10.21
CA GLU A 431 19.14 3.22 11.24
C GLU A 431 20.63 3.46 10.92
N GLN A 432 21.23 2.57 10.12
CA GLN A 432 22.64 2.68 9.73
C GLN A 432 22.88 3.79 8.70
N LEU A 433 21.85 4.39 8.10
CA LEU A 433 21.98 5.55 7.19
C LEU A 433 22.65 6.77 7.85
N SER A 434 22.63 6.82 9.19
CA SER A 434 23.34 7.82 9.98
C SER A 434 24.88 7.71 9.86
N SER A 435 25.40 6.52 9.54
CA SER A 435 26.84 6.23 9.54
C SER A 435 27.37 5.58 8.26
N LYS A 436 26.48 5.00 7.44
CA LYS A 436 26.80 4.34 6.17
C LYS A 436 26.14 5.07 5.00
N SER A 437 26.66 4.83 3.81
CA SER A 437 26.03 5.26 2.56
C SER A 437 24.77 4.45 2.25
N GLU A 438 23.92 5.00 1.40
CA GLU A 438 22.69 4.39 0.89
C GLU A 438 22.98 3.01 0.27
N THR A 439 24.06 2.90 -0.50
CA THR A 439 24.44 1.64 -1.17
C THR A 439 24.96 0.59 -0.19
N GLU A 440 25.78 0.99 0.80
CA GLU A 440 26.27 0.07 1.84
C GLU A 440 25.11 -0.49 2.68
N VAL A 441 24.13 0.35 3.06
CA VAL A 441 22.93 -0.10 3.79
C VAL A 441 22.14 -1.10 2.96
N MET A 442 21.93 -0.83 1.68
CA MET A 442 21.24 -1.77 0.78
C MET A 442 22.03 -3.09 0.63
N GLU A 443 23.36 -3.02 0.50
CA GLU A 443 24.20 -4.22 0.36
C GLU A 443 24.16 -5.11 1.60
N ASP A 444 24.24 -4.52 2.79
CA ASP A 444 24.11 -5.25 4.06
C ASP A 444 22.73 -5.90 4.20
N TYR A 445 21.67 -5.19 3.80
CA TYR A 445 20.32 -5.74 3.78
C TYR A 445 20.19 -6.91 2.80
N LEU A 446 20.71 -6.77 1.57
CA LEU A 446 20.69 -7.82 0.55
C LEU A 446 21.50 -9.05 0.98
N LYS A 447 22.63 -8.85 1.65
CA LYS A 447 23.43 -9.92 2.24
C LYS A 447 22.66 -10.70 3.30
N TRP A 448 22.04 -9.99 4.24
CA TRP A 448 21.21 -10.62 5.25
C TRP A 448 20.04 -11.42 4.63
N ARG A 449 19.37 -10.85 3.62
CA ARG A 449 18.31 -11.54 2.87
C ARG A 449 18.81 -12.80 2.18
N TRP A 450 19.97 -12.73 1.55
CA TRP A 450 20.58 -13.88 0.89
C TRP A 450 20.92 -15.00 1.87
N GLU A 451 21.53 -14.67 3.01
CA GLU A 451 21.86 -15.63 4.06
C GLU A 451 20.60 -16.32 4.60
N LEU A 452 19.48 -15.59 4.74
CA LEU A 452 18.20 -16.15 5.17
C LEU A 452 17.57 -17.09 4.12
N ASP A 453 17.62 -16.70 2.85
CA ASP A 453 16.85 -17.36 1.79
C ASP A 453 17.64 -18.51 1.12
N MET A 454 18.97 -18.40 1.03
CA MET A 454 19.85 -19.32 0.31
C MET A 454 20.88 -20.01 1.21
N GLY A 455 21.29 -19.35 2.29
CA GLY A 455 22.47 -19.73 3.06
C GLY A 455 23.79 -19.54 2.30
N GLY A 456 24.91 -19.52 3.03
CA GLY A 456 26.25 -19.33 2.44
C GLY A 456 26.61 -17.88 2.14
N GLY A 457 27.71 -17.67 1.41
CA GLY A 457 28.20 -16.33 1.07
C GLY A 457 27.39 -15.68 -0.04
N LEU A 458 27.32 -14.34 0.00
CA LEU A 458 26.75 -13.53 -1.08
C LEU A 458 27.46 -13.84 -2.41
N PRO A 459 26.74 -13.98 -3.54
CA PRO A 459 27.36 -14.11 -4.84
C PRO A 459 28.25 -12.90 -5.13
N SER A 460 29.25 -13.09 -5.99
CA SER A 460 30.14 -12.01 -6.45
C SER A 460 30.21 -11.96 -7.97
N GLY A 461 30.64 -10.82 -8.50
CA GLY A 461 30.75 -10.55 -9.92
C GLY A 461 29.44 -10.06 -10.54
N THR A 462 29.48 -9.82 -11.85
CA THR A 462 28.36 -9.28 -12.62
C THR A 462 27.10 -10.14 -12.46
N GLY A 463 25.98 -9.48 -12.17
CA GLY A 463 24.68 -10.09 -11.92
C GLY A 463 24.51 -10.65 -10.52
N SER A 464 25.46 -10.43 -9.58
CA SER A 464 25.28 -10.89 -8.20
C SER A 464 24.16 -10.12 -7.48
N VAL A 465 24.15 -8.79 -7.58
CA VAL A 465 23.07 -7.94 -7.04
C VAL A 465 21.73 -8.29 -7.68
N ALA A 466 21.69 -8.44 -9.00
CA ALA A 466 20.47 -8.83 -9.72
C ALA A 466 19.89 -10.14 -9.21
N ARG A 467 20.71 -11.20 -9.08
CA ARG A 467 20.28 -12.50 -8.54
C ARG A 467 19.68 -12.39 -7.15
N VAL A 468 20.33 -11.64 -6.25
CA VAL A 468 19.84 -11.46 -4.87
C VAL A 468 18.51 -10.70 -4.86
N ARG A 469 18.43 -9.59 -5.59
CA ARG A 469 17.21 -8.78 -5.68
C ARG A 469 16.04 -9.58 -6.28
N LEU A 470 16.27 -10.34 -7.35
CA LEU A 470 15.24 -11.17 -7.99
C LEU A 470 14.71 -12.29 -7.08
N VAL A 471 15.60 -12.93 -6.31
CA VAL A 471 15.20 -13.91 -5.28
C VAL A 471 14.30 -13.25 -4.22
N VAL A 472 14.69 -12.07 -3.72
CA VAL A 472 13.92 -11.33 -2.72
C VAL A 472 12.57 -10.86 -3.26
N MET A 473 12.53 -10.34 -4.50
CA MET A 473 11.30 -9.90 -5.17
C MET A 473 10.32 -11.06 -5.34
N ALA A 474 10.80 -12.23 -5.79
CA ALA A 474 9.96 -13.38 -6.11
C ALA A 474 9.34 -14.05 -4.88
N GLN A 475 9.98 -13.96 -3.71
CA GLN A 475 9.56 -14.54 -2.42
C GLN A 475 9.14 -16.04 -2.47
N SER A 476 9.49 -16.73 -3.55
CA SER A 476 9.08 -18.10 -3.85
C SER A 476 10.30 -19.02 -3.81
N ASP A 477 10.35 -20.04 -4.68
CA ASP A 477 11.45 -21.00 -4.75
C ASP A 477 12.71 -20.31 -5.32
N PRO A 478 13.70 -19.96 -4.47
CA PRO A 478 14.80 -19.13 -4.89
C PRO A 478 15.72 -19.87 -5.88
N LEU A 479 15.81 -21.20 -5.80
CA LEU A 479 16.62 -22.01 -6.72
C LEU A 479 16.04 -21.97 -8.13
N ARG A 480 14.72 -22.10 -8.27
CA ARG A 480 14.05 -22.00 -9.59
C ARG A 480 14.24 -20.65 -10.24
N VAL A 481 14.28 -19.57 -9.47
CA VAL A 481 14.56 -18.21 -9.98
C VAL A 481 16.01 -18.10 -10.46
N LEU A 482 16.98 -18.67 -9.75
CA LEU A 482 18.40 -18.64 -10.12
C LEU A 482 18.71 -19.53 -11.33
N ASP A 483 18.09 -20.71 -11.41
CA ASP A 483 18.17 -21.60 -12.57
C ASP A 483 17.61 -20.87 -13.80
N ALA A 484 16.41 -20.29 -13.68
CA ALA A 484 15.80 -19.51 -14.74
C ALA A 484 16.68 -18.33 -15.19
N PHE A 485 17.30 -17.60 -14.26
CA PHE A 485 18.24 -16.53 -14.58
C PHE A 485 19.46 -17.03 -15.36
N SER A 486 19.95 -18.23 -15.04
CA SER A 486 21.10 -18.84 -15.73
C SER A 486 20.75 -19.38 -17.12
N GLU A 487 19.46 -19.66 -17.36
CA GLU A 487 18.91 -20.12 -18.64
C GLU A 487 18.42 -19.00 -19.57
N LEU A 488 18.44 -17.74 -19.10
CA LEU A 488 18.09 -16.57 -19.91
C LEU A 488 19.00 -16.45 -21.14
N GLN A 489 18.49 -15.76 -22.15
CA GLN A 489 19.37 -15.29 -23.22
C GLN A 489 20.44 -14.36 -22.63
N PRO A 490 21.69 -14.40 -23.13
CA PRO A 490 22.78 -13.58 -22.60
C PRO A 490 22.45 -12.09 -22.53
N GLU A 491 21.68 -11.58 -23.50
CA GLU A 491 21.25 -10.19 -23.58
C GLU A 491 20.30 -9.81 -22.43
N ASP A 492 19.28 -10.63 -22.16
CA ASP A 492 18.33 -10.39 -21.07
C ASP A 492 18.99 -10.50 -19.70
N ALA A 493 19.84 -11.51 -19.51
CA ALA A 493 20.62 -11.68 -18.28
C ALA A 493 21.53 -10.47 -18.04
N LEU A 494 22.15 -9.94 -19.10
CA LEU A 494 23.01 -8.76 -19.03
C LEU A 494 22.22 -7.49 -18.72
N VAL A 495 21.03 -7.31 -19.30
CA VAL A 495 20.13 -6.18 -18.99
C VAL A 495 19.75 -6.21 -17.51
N LEU A 496 19.25 -7.34 -17.01
CA LEU A 496 18.89 -7.49 -15.61
C LEU A 496 20.08 -7.26 -14.68
N SER A 497 21.24 -7.85 -15.01
CA SER A 497 22.48 -7.69 -14.24
C SER A 497 22.89 -6.23 -14.12
N THR A 498 22.89 -5.52 -15.25
CA THR A 498 23.35 -4.13 -15.33
C THR A 498 22.38 -3.19 -14.65
N GLU A 499 21.08 -3.29 -14.96
CA GLU A 499 20.08 -2.32 -14.53
C GLU A 499 19.72 -2.48 -13.05
N LEU A 500 19.69 -3.70 -12.51
CA LEU A 500 19.46 -3.94 -11.09
C LEU A 500 20.68 -3.64 -10.21
N ALA A 501 21.89 -3.54 -10.79
CA ALA A 501 23.11 -3.14 -10.07
C ALA A 501 23.30 -1.60 -10.02
N ARG A 502 22.54 -0.81 -10.78
CA ARG A 502 22.61 0.67 -10.71
C ARG A 502 22.11 1.16 -9.36
N THR A 503 22.93 1.93 -8.67
CA THR A 503 22.62 2.42 -7.32
C THR A 503 21.64 3.59 -7.33
N GLY A 504 21.68 4.44 -8.36
CA GLY A 504 20.99 5.73 -8.34
C GLY A 504 21.63 6.72 -7.36
N CYS A 505 22.86 6.48 -6.91
CA CYS A 505 23.62 7.35 -6.02
C CYS A 505 24.91 7.82 -6.70
N GLN A 506 25.29 9.09 -6.49
CA GLN A 506 26.55 9.60 -7.02
C GLN A 506 27.75 9.00 -6.30
N ASN A 507 28.73 8.53 -7.07
CA ASN A 507 29.99 7.96 -6.57
C ASN A 507 29.82 6.76 -5.63
N GLN A 508 28.73 6.00 -5.76
CA GLN A 508 28.51 4.77 -5.00
C GLN A 508 28.22 3.59 -5.93
N SER A 509 28.75 2.43 -5.55
CA SER A 509 28.64 1.16 -6.27
C SER A 509 28.60 0.02 -5.25
N PHE A 510 27.88 -1.06 -5.54
CA PHE A 510 27.92 -2.25 -4.67
C PHE A 510 29.31 -2.89 -4.70
N MET A 511 29.79 -3.41 -3.57
CA MET A 511 31.08 -4.09 -3.52
C MET A 511 31.05 -5.41 -4.29
N CYS A 512 29.94 -6.15 -4.21
CA CYS A 512 29.80 -7.47 -4.86
C CYS A 512 29.54 -7.40 -6.38
N ASP A 513 29.03 -6.27 -6.88
CA ASP A 513 28.79 -5.98 -8.29
C ASP A 513 28.79 -4.46 -8.52
N PRO A 514 29.95 -3.86 -8.85
CA PRO A 514 30.06 -2.41 -8.96
C PRO A 514 29.10 -1.77 -9.97
N GLY A 515 28.59 -2.56 -10.91
CA GLY A 515 27.69 -2.09 -11.94
C GLY A 515 28.32 -0.99 -12.81
N PRO A 516 27.51 -0.38 -13.70
CA PRO A 516 27.93 0.73 -14.55
C PRO A 516 27.93 2.10 -13.84
N ASP A 517 28.84 2.98 -14.25
CA ASP A 517 28.99 4.36 -13.77
C ASP A 517 28.06 5.37 -14.48
N SER A 518 26.85 4.95 -14.85
CA SER A 518 25.88 5.80 -15.56
C SER A 518 24.47 5.69 -14.98
N GLY A 519 23.59 6.63 -15.33
CA GLY A 519 22.19 6.63 -14.90
C GLY A 519 21.23 7.08 -15.99
N PRO A 520 19.94 7.29 -15.68
CA PRO A 520 19.34 7.11 -14.36
C PRO A 520 19.24 5.63 -13.97
N ALA A 521 19.08 5.35 -12.68
CA ALA A 521 18.66 4.03 -12.17
C ALA A 521 17.13 3.89 -12.23
N PHE A 522 16.63 2.66 -12.36
CA PHE A 522 15.19 2.41 -12.50
C PHE A 522 14.60 1.76 -11.24
N LEU A 523 13.51 2.33 -10.74
CA LEU A 523 12.55 1.68 -9.87
C LEU A 523 11.43 1.11 -10.74
N VAL A 524 11.35 -0.21 -10.87
CA VAL A 524 10.24 -0.87 -11.59
C VAL A 524 9.12 -1.16 -10.59
N TYR A 525 8.18 -0.23 -10.45
CA TYR A 525 7.14 -0.28 -9.43
C TYR A 525 6.09 -1.36 -9.74
N TYR A 526 5.84 -2.23 -8.77
CA TYR A 526 5.13 -3.52 -8.83
C TYR A 526 5.91 -4.72 -9.40
N ALA A 527 7.23 -4.63 -9.59
CA ALA A 527 8.03 -5.80 -9.99
C ALA A 527 7.92 -6.99 -9.02
N PRO A 528 7.95 -6.82 -7.68
CA PRO A 528 7.78 -7.93 -6.75
C PRO A 528 6.43 -8.62 -6.89
N ALA A 529 5.33 -7.86 -7.06
CA ALA A 529 4.00 -8.41 -7.24
C ALA A 529 3.90 -9.25 -8.52
N PHE A 530 4.45 -8.73 -9.62
CA PHE A 530 4.54 -9.47 -10.88
C PHE A 530 5.37 -10.76 -10.74
N MET A 531 6.55 -10.66 -10.10
CA MET A 531 7.44 -11.80 -9.87
C MET A 531 6.82 -12.86 -8.97
N GLN A 532 6.19 -12.49 -7.86
CA GLN A 532 5.53 -13.42 -6.93
C GLN A 532 4.44 -14.23 -7.63
N LYS A 533 3.68 -13.60 -8.51
CA LYS A 533 2.63 -14.27 -9.30
C LYS A 533 3.24 -15.22 -10.34
N ASN A 534 4.13 -14.70 -11.17
CA ASN A 534 4.53 -15.41 -12.39
C ASN A 534 5.72 -16.35 -12.17
N ALA A 535 6.65 -16.04 -11.25
CA ALA A 535 7.85 -16.84 -11.06
C ALA A 535 7.60 -18.22 -10.43
N MET A 536 6.45 -18.42 -9.78
CA MET A 536 6.03 -19.74 -9.31
C MET A 536 5.71 -20.70 -10.47
N VAL A 537 5.19 -20.16 -11.57
CA VAL A 537 4.71 -20.93 -12.74
C VAL A 537 5.77 -20.93 -13.84
N ASP A 538 6.18 -19.75 -14.31
CA ASP A 538 7.15 -19.52 -15.38
C ASP A 538 8.20 -18.45 -14.93
N PRO A 539 9.21 -18.84 -14.12
CA PRO A 539 10.24 -17.91 -13.65
C PRO A 539 11.04 -17.32 -14.79
N ARG A 540 11.37 -18.11 -15.82
CA ARG A 540 12.15 -17.61 -16.96
C ARG A 540 11.38 -16.54 -17.72
N GLY A 541 10.12 -16.79 -18.05
CA GLY A 541 9.31 -15.82 -18.77
C GLY A 541 8.98 -14.56 -17.96
N ALA A 542 8.87 -14.66 -16.64
CA ALA A 542 8.77 -13.49 -15.78
C ALA A 542 10.04 -12.62 -15.86
N LEU A 543 11.23 -13.25 -15.84
CA LEU A 543 12.50 -12.54 -15.98
C LEU A 543 12.68 -11.90 -17.36
N GLU A 544 12.28 -12.58 -18.44
CA GLU A 544 12.29 -12.04 -19.80
C GLU A 544 11.39 -10.80 -19.93
N VAL A 545 10.17 -10.83 -19.35
CA VAL A 545 9.27 -9.68 -19.32
C VAL A 545 9.91 -8.50 -18.56
N LEU A 546 10.54 -8.76 -17.42
CA LEU A 546 11.20 -7.71 -16.65
C LEU A 546 12.41 -7.11 -17.38
N ALA A 547 13.22 -7.94 -18.05
CA ALA A 547 14.31 -7.49 -18.91
C ALA A 547 13.78 -6.59 -20.04
N GLN A 548 12.69 -6.98 -20.69
CA GLN A 548 12.05 -6.19 -21.75
C GLN A 548 11.53 -4.84 -21.25
N VAL A 549 10.95 -4.79 -20.04
CA VAL A 549 10.54 -3.52 -19.40
C VAL A 549 11.75 -2.61 -19.19
N LEU A 550 12.85 -3.13 -18.64
CA LEU A 550 14.07 -2.35 -18.40
C LEU A 550 14.72 -1.87 -19.71
N CYS A 551 14.72 -2.71 -20.75
CA CYS A 551 15.12 -2.30 -22.11
C CYS A 551 14.26 -1.15 -22.63
N GLY A 552 12.93 -1.24 -22.48
CA GLY A 552 12.01 -0.18 -22.87
C GLY A 552 12.27 1.13 -22.13
N ALA A 553 12.51 1.04 -20.81
CA ALA A 553 12.87 2.21 -19.99
C ALA A 553 14.19 2.82 -20.45
N ARG A 554 15.21 2.01 -20.77
CA ARG A 554 16.50 2.50 -21.27
C ARG A 554 16.39 3.17 -22.65
N CYS A 555 15.41 2.80 -23.47
CA CYS A 555 15.11 3.50 -24.73
C CYS A 555 14.52 4.91 -24.49
N LEU A 556 13.70 5.08 -23.44
CA LEU A 556 13.13 6.38 -23.06
C LEU A 556 14.12 7.26 -22.25
N TRP A 557 15.01 6.63 -21.50
CA TRP A 557 16.06 7.27 -20.70
C TRP A 557 17.42 6.62 -20.98
N PRO A 558 18.09 7.01 -22.07
CA PRO A 558 19.42 6.53 -22.40
C PRO A 558 20.39 6.71 -21.24
N ALA A 559 21.32 5.76 -21.10
CA ALA A 559 22.32 5.80 -20.05
C ALA A 559 23.29 6.97 -20.27
N ARG A 560 23.46 7.84 -19.26
CA ARG A 560 24.38 8.98 -19.32
C ARG A 560 25.13 9.15 -18.00
N LYS A 561 26.36 9.66 -18.06
CA LYS A 561 27.19 9.90 -16.87
C LYS A 561 26.72 11.09 -16.02
N ASP A 562 26.08 12.08 -16.64
CA ASP A 562 25.50 13.24 -15.95
C ASP A 562 24.19 12.91 -15.22
N ALA A 563 23.55 11.79 -15.55
CA ALA A 563 22.37 11.27 -14.88
C ALA A 563 22.70 10.26 -13.76
N VAL A 564 23.96 10.16 -13.36
CA VAL A 564 24.35 9.37 -12.18
C VAL A 564 23.80 10.06 -10.94
N GLY A 565 23.09 9.32 -10.09
CA GLY A 565 22.34 9.90 -8.97
C GLY A 565 20.86 10.15 -9.26
N ASP A 566 20.45 10.11 -10.53
CA ASP A 566 19.05 10.25 -10.90
C ASP A 566 18.34 8.89 -10.86
N THR A 567 17.04 8.95 -10.58
CA THR A 567 16.15 7.79 -10.55
C THR A 567 14.90 8.06 -11.38
N VAL A 568 14.38 7.00 -11.98
CA VAL A 568 13.13 7.01 -12.76
C VAL A 568 12.25 5.86 -12.28
N THR A 569 10.97 6.15 -12.06
CA THR A 569 9.94 5.17 -11.70
C THR A 569 9.22 4.67 -12.95
N VAL A 570 9.16 3.36 -13.11
CA VAL A 570 8.46 2.69 -14.20
C VAL A 570 7.31 1.88 -13.60
N HIS A 571 6.09 2.39 -13.74
CA HIS A 571 4.87 1.77 -13.25
C HIS A 571 4.47 0.58 -14.12
N ILE A 572 4.47 -0.63 -13.56
CA ILE A 572 4.00 -1.85 -14.23
C ILE A 572 2.72 -2.43 -13.60
N ASP A 573 1.91 -1.58 -12.99
CA ASP A 573 0.59 -1.91 -12.42
C ASP A 573 -0.27 -2.80 -13.33
N SER A 574 -0.29 -2.49 -14.63
CA SER A 574 -1.09 -3.23 -15.61
C SER A 574 -0.59 -4.64 -15.87
N LEU A 575 0.67 -4.95 -15.54
CA LEU A 575 1.29 -6.25 -15.74
C LEU A 575 1.17 -7.15 -14.52
N ARG A 576 1.06 -6.58 -13.30
CA ARG A 576 1.18 -7.34 -12.03
C ARG A 576 0.22 -8.53 -11.94
N ASP A 577 -0.95 -8.41 -12.56
CA ASP A 577 -2.02 -9.40 -12.55
C ASP A 577 -2.14 -10.18 -13.88
N VAL A 578 -1.23 -9.98 -14.82
CA VAL A 578 -1.25 -10.68 -16.12
C VAL A 578 -0.31 -11.89 -16.07
N GLU A 579 -0.77 -13.02 -16.58
CA GLU A 579 0.06 -14.21 -16.73
C GLU A 579 1.05 -14.03 -17.89
N VAL A 580 2.27 -14.51 -17.74
CA VAL A 580 3.32 -14.43 -18.78
C VAL A 580 2.86 -15.03 -20.11
N SER A 581 2.12 -16.14 -20.10
CA SER A 581 1.53 -16.73 -21.31
C SER A 581 0.62 -15.75 -22.04
N ALA A 582 -0.26 -15.05 -21.32
CA ALA A 582 -1.15 -14.05 -21.91
C ALA A 582 -0.41 -12.80 -22.41
N LEU A 583 0.77 -12.48 -21.85
CA LEU A 583 1.64 -11.42 -22.37
C LEU A 583 2.30 -11.82 -23.69
N ARG A 584 2.71 -13.08 -23.83
CA ARG A 584 3.30 -13.65 -25.05
C ARG A 584 2.26 -13.83 -26.17
N ASP A 585 1.10 -14.37 -25.82
CA ASP A 585 0.02 -14.73 -26.75
C ASP A 585 -0.96 -13.58 -27.03
N GLY A 586 -0.51 -12.32 -26.91
CA GLY A 586 -1.36 -11.13 -26.95
C GLY A 586 -2.37 -11.13 -28.10
N ASN A 587 -3.59 -10.62 -27.87
CA ASN A 587 -4.62 -10.68 -28.91
C ASN A 587 -4.20 -9.83 -30.13
N PRO A 588 -4.52 -10.28 -31.36
CA PRO A 588 -4.30 -9.48 -32.55
C PRO A 588 -4.90 -8.07 -32.41
N GLY A 589 -4.09 -7.05 -32.66
CA GLY A 589 -4.51 -5.64 -32.54
C GLY A 589 -4.24 -5.01 -31.17
N GLU A 590 -3.90 -5.80 -30.16
CA GLU A 590 -3.42 -5.28 -28.88
C GLU A 590 -1.89 -5.22 -28.86
N THR A 591 -1.33 -4.19 -28.23
CA THR A 591 0.12 -4.07 -28.05
C THR A 591 0.42 -3.45 -26.69
N TRP A 592 1.51 -3.88 -26.08
CA TRP A 592 1.98 -3.27 -24.84
C TRP A 592 2.92 -2.13 -25.17
N ILE A 593 2.69 -0.98 -24.54
CA ILE A 593 3.55 0.19 -24.68
C ILE A 593 4.00 0.66 -23.30
N MET A 594 5.22 1.19 -23.26
CA MET A 594 5.68 2.05 -22.18
C MET A 594 5.50 3.50 -22.62
N GLN A 595 4.78 4.28 -21.83
CA GLN A 595 4.58 5.71 -22.04
C GLN A 595 5.32 6.50 -20.96
N ARG A 596 6.17 7.43 -21.37
CA ARG A 596 6.77 8.44 -20.52
C ARG A 596 5.72 9.46 -20.10
N LEU A 597 5.47 9.57 -18.79
CA LEU A 597 4.54 10.54 -18.21
C LEU A 597 5.24 11.84 -17.85
N SER A 598 6.49 11.75 -17.36
CA SER A 598 7.29 12.89 -16.93
C SER A 598 8.78 12.65 -17.24
N ASN A 599 9.67 13.49 -16.72
CA ASN A 599 11.11 13.21 -16.78
C ASN A 599 11.55 12.11 -15.79
N LYS A 600 10.69 11.76 -14.83
CA LYS A 600 10.96 10.82 -13.75
C LYS A 600 10.04 9.61 -13.76
N ASP A 601 8.99 9.60 -14.58
CA ASP A 601 7.95 8.57 -14.52
C ASP A 601 7.57 8.02 -15.90
N ALA A 602 7.35 6.72 -15.96
CA ALA A 602 6.74 6.01 -17.07
C ALA A 602 5.66 5.05 -16.57
N VAL A 603 4.70 4.72 -17.44
CA VAL A 603 3.70 3.68 -17.21
C VAL A 603 3.69 2.67 -18.34
N VAL A 604 3.62 1.39 -18.02
CA VAL A 604 3.30 0.34 -18.97
C VAL A 604 1.79 0.21 -19.05
N LYS A 605 1.25 0.21 -20.26
CA LYS A 605 -0.19 0.03 -20.51
C LYS A 605 -0.43 -0.74 -21.79
N LYS A 606 -1.62 -1.33 -21.88
CA LYS A 606 -2.10 -2.03 -23.07
C LYS A 606 -2.79 -1.04 -23.98
N LEU A 607 -2.45 -1.05 -25.27
CA LEU A 607 -3.08 -0.24 -26.30
C LEU A 607 -3.85 -1.16 -27.25
N ASN A 608 -5.10 -0.83 -27.54
CA ASN A 608 -5.90 -1.50 -28.55
C ASN A 608 -5.89 -0.65 -29.84
N ARG A 609 -5.28 -1.17 -30.91
CA ARG A 609 -5.18 -0.44 -32.19
C ARG A 609 -6.53 -0.32 -32.90
N LEU A 610 -7.50 -1.18 -32.58
CA LEU A 610 -8.80 -1.22 -33.24
C LEU A 610 -9.82 -0.26 -32.62
N SER A 611 -9.65 0.14 -31.35
CA SER A 611 -10.57 1.06 -30.66
C SER A 611 -10.45 2.51 -31.14
N GLY A 612 -9.51 2.82 -32.04
CA GLY A 612 -9.24 4.20 -32.42
C GLY A 612 -8.48 4.98 -31.34
N ASP A 613 -7.93 4.29 -30.33
CA ASP A 613 -6.92 4.82 -29.41
C ASP A 613 -5.61 5.04 -30.20
N CYS A 614 -5.65 5.95 -31.15
CA CYS A 614 -4.50 6.31 -31.96
C CYS A 614 -3.59 7.22 -31.13
N LEU A 615 -2.29 6.91 -31.16
CA LEU A 615 -1.22 7.76 -30.62
C LEU A 615 -1.19 9.17 -31.26
N GLU A 616 -2.04 9.44 -32.24
CA GLU A 616 -2.06 10.65 -33.07
C GLU A 616 -2.43 11.94 -32.31
N GLY A 617 -3.00 11.84 -31.11
CA GLY A 617 -3.28 12.99 -30.24
C GLY A 617 -2.06 13.49 -29.44
N GLU A 618 -1.06 12.64 -29.21
CA GLU A 618 0.12 12.94 -28.37
C GLU A 618 1.36 13.06 -29.26
N ARG A 619 1.53 14.23 -29.91
CA ARG A 619 2.66 14.53 -30.83
C ARG A 619 4.02 14.71 -30.13
N GLY A 620 4.35 13.86 -29.16
CA GLY A 620 5.68 13.78 -28.56
C GLY A 620 6.48 12.63 -29.17
N LEU A 621 7.22 12.88 -30.26
CA LEU A 621 8.25 11.93 -30.73
C LEU A 621 9.19 11.62 -29.55
N GLY A 622 9.27 10.34 -29.14
CA GLY A 622 10.11 9.89 -28.02
C GLY A 622 9.39 9.70 -26.68
N GLN A 623 8.06 9.77 -26.62
CA GLN A 623 7.30 9.49 -25.39
C GLN A 623 6.88 8.02 -25.23
N HIS A 624 6.96 7.19 -26.27
CA HIS A 624 6.45 5.81 -26.21
C HIS A 624 7.45 4.79 -26.78
N VAL A 625 7.47 3.60 -26.17
CA VAL A 625 8.24 2.44 -26.64
C VAL A 625 7.33 1.22 -26.66
N VAL A 626 7.33 0.45 -27.75
CA VAL A 626 6.57 -0.80 -27.84
C VAL A 626 7.33 -1.90 -27.11
N LEU A 627 6.65 -2.61 -26.23
CA LEU A 627 7.17 -3.77 -25.52
C LEU A 627 6.72 -5.04 -26.24
N ARG A 628 7.69 -5.90 -26.58
CA ARG A 628 7.45 -7.20 -27.22
C ARG A 628 7.82 -8.31 -26.24
N PHE A 629 6.86 -9.16 -25.91
CA PHE A 629 7.06 -10.25 -24.94
C PHE A 629 7.16 -11.62 -25.61
N ASP A 630 7.04 -11.71 -26.94
CA ASP A 630 6.96 -12.94 -27.74
C ASP A 630 8.30 -13.70 -27.91
N GLY A 631 9.34 -13.33 -27.18
CA GLY A 631 10.61 -14.08 -27.12
C GLY A 631 11.44 -14.02 -28.41
N GLY A 632 11.09 -13.18 -29.37
CA GLY A 632 11.89 -12.91 -30.56
C GLY A 632 13.06 -11.98 -30.24
N ALA A 633 14.26 -12.31 -30.70
CA ALA A 633 15.50 -11.54 -30.50
C ALA A 633 15.49 -10.10 -31.08
N GLU A 634 14.39 -9.66 -31.70
CA GLU A 634 14.21 -8.29 -32.19
C GLU A 634 13.77 -7.36 -31.04
N THR A 635 14.76 -6.85 -30.31
CA THR A 635 14.58 -5.96 -29.16
C THR A 635 14.11 -4.56 -29.60
N CYS A 636 13.10 -4.03 -28.89
CA CYS A 636 12.55 -2.66 -28.88
C CYS A 636 12.58 -1.86 -30.20
N LEU A 637 11.40 -1.70 -30.84
CA LEU A 637 11.23 -0.74 -31.93
C LEU A 637 10.72 0.61 -31.42
N HIS A 638 11.38 1.69 -31.83
CA HIS A 638 10.81 3.04 -31.70
C HIS A 638 9.66 3.23 -32.69
N LEU A 639 8.52 3.71 -32.19
CA LEU A 639 7.44 4.20 -33.05
C LEU A 639 7.79 5.63 -33.49
N SER A 640 8.33 5.79 -34.68
CA SER A 640 8.38 7.11 -35.34
C SER A 640 7.04 7.35 -36.04
N ALA A 641 6.33 8.41 -35.67
CA ALA A 641 5.14 8.85 -36.38
C ALA A 641 5.54 9.52 -37.71
N GLY A 642 5.28 8.84 -38.83
CA GLY A 642 5.28 9.43 -40.18
C GLY A 642 6.44 9.00 -41.10
N ASP A 643 6.32 7.82 -41.73
CA ASP A 643 7.03 7.54 -42.99
C ASP A 643 6.19 8.09 -44.14
N HIS A 644 6.41 9.37 -44.47
CA HIS A 644 6.24 9.80 -45.85
C HIS A 644 7.41 9.22 -46.65
N VAL A 645 7.06 8.31 -47.56
CA VAL A 645 7.94 7.74 -48.57
C VAL A 645 8.44 8.89 -49.45
N ASP A 646 9.74 9.20 -49.32
CA ASP A 646 10.66 9.71 -50.35
C ASP A 646 11.75 10.56 -49.67
N GLU A 647 12.72 9.92 -49.01
CA GLU A 647 14.13 10.36 -48.90
C GLU A 647 14.97 9.26 -48.23
N GLU A 648 16.24 9.14 -48.65
CA GLU A 648 17.12 7.96 -48.55
C GLU A 648 17.43 7.40 -47.14
N PRO A 649 17.78 6.11 -47.02
CA PRO A 649 17.97 5.42 -45.74
C PRO A 649 19.46 5.36 -45.34
N GLU A 650 19.91 6.21 -44.41
CA GLU A 650 21.22 6.02 -43.76
C GLU A 650 21.23 6.20 -42.23
N MET A 651 20.08 6.21 -41.57
CA MET A 651 20.00 6.40 -40.10
C MET A 651 19.03 5.45 -39.35
N ARG A 652 18.94 4.19 -39.78
CA ARG A 652 18.14 3.16 -39.07
C ARG A 652 19.00 1.93 -38.71
N SER A 653 19.66 1.97 -37.55
CA SER A 653 20.08 0.77 -36.77
C SER A 653 20.89 1.03 -35.47
N HIS A 654 21.14 2.29 -35.06
CA HIS A 654 22.08 2.56 -33.95
C HIS A 654 21.61 2.23 -32.52
N VAL A 655 20.40 1.71 -32.31
CA VAL A 655 19.93 1.36 -30.95
C VAL A 655 20.55 0.04 -30.45
N CYS A 656 21.00 -0.86 -31.34
CA CYS A 656 21.79 -2.05 -30.98
C CYS A 656 23.27 -1.75 -30.66
N CYS A 657 23.77 -0.54 -30.94
CA CYS A 657 25.21 -0.26 -30.82
C CYS A 657 25.69 0.00 -29.39
N TRP A 658 24.81 0.31 -28.43
CA TRP A 658 25.28 0.57 -27.07
C TRP A 658 25.77 -0.70 -26.36
N TRP A 659 25.00 -1.80 -26.44
CA TRP A 659 25.38 -3.06 -25.79
C TRP A 659 26.53 -3.82 -26.49
N SER A 660 26.75 -3.58 -27.78
CA SER A 660 27.89 -4.18 -28.51
C SER A 660 29.21 -3.42 -28.32
N SER A 661 29.17 -2.15 -27.89
CA SER A 661 30.38 -1.31 -27.72
C SER A 661 31.09 -1.46 -26.36
N THR A 662 30.48 -2.16 -25.39
CA THR A 662 31.04 -2.43 -24.05
C THR A 662 31.58 -3.86 -23.87
N ARG A 663 31.89 -4.58 -24.96
CA ARG A 663 32.68 -5.82 -24.94
C ARG A 663 34.16 -5.57 -25.20
#